data_AF-A0A2E2B3B6-F1
#
_entry.id   AF-A0A2E2B3B6-F1
#
_cell.length_a   1.000
_cell.length_b   1.000
_cell.length_c   1.000
_cell.angle_alpha   90.00
_cell.angle_beta   90.00
_cell.angle_gamma   90.00
#
_symmetry.space_group_name_H-M   'P 1'
#
loop_
_entity.id
_entity.type
_entity.pdbx_description
1 polymer ?
#
loop_
_entity_poly.entity_id
_entity_poly.type
_entity_poly.pdbx_seq_one_letter_code
_entity_poly.pdbx_strand_id
1 'polypeptide(L)'
;MNAAEQQRLLALAGVLPTGNTAPSAGVGDKREREQAPADTKLHHSKYFLRFSVKRTEADLESVFLAKGGSLGGAAARAETDFALSCSDGATPQLVTEGLVQGFELEITEKLRDKIGADVRAKLEEQLSQALPEGMTEVAAGETDVEADRLFLTDRARLNMTASRVGASINGTLVGTLSGQASIRLQDLFQENVPLKRILDETTNASTDSAKDVTQLQALSQMLDALPVAPQVRINAPFENVPVRYSNWGTHQAVMGIYEPTVYKRNYNAAGEQIGSPHGPVSVAFVSNPKVDAEIKAVEPLLQGIYNASWKMCTDVTFEPAANLTKSVMRVPCGFNGSGYALAAAVNDTPPSFPDATLEAIFSRCVRAECDADLCVEGKCEYEDIKASLEHPSPDATLRYAGVLASAMSTFSAYTMPYRVDGTPVVEPTGIKMVQSESWRAEAIRSIVHADDCDGSACSAISILKRATAIAEDVDGEAKRYPYLAALGNSLGTHYVYGTTVLAANAGHADAANEHAAQIAGHAIALAIPKVVFLAALDDAARGNIGGKPVVKVEERDKVAKARFDAVYPAAVRERIAKSTAQDASTVSDETKAFQSFEHLRASKYGRIDHGFQTLSMEGTTLASSRMYTHDLSQRQARTSAFAKDKLVATRLAPNITRTHKTLDSGEKGSHAFYLSCVEISLSMEHPLFTDATLRELSVASPHFRFVKPRADMPMEKSGASPEEMAKHAFGVVPLWEVGTQAAQTITTAFEEAAENTMPMRREPLLLSEDHAANLEKSLETLRDLHGHISKEDHDDPTTHHCTKHILSFASLVSNAEAIQSFAETVKAIPNASGCVSGLGEPVPGVAVKTANGADEGMMIVITLNTPLKEVTGNAVTTEE
;
A
#
# COMPACT_ATOMS: atom_id res chain seq x y z
N MET A 1 -29.48 -34.04 -17.73
CA MET A 1 -28.35 -34.46 -16.88
C MET A 1 -28.05 -35.91 -17.21
N ASN A 2 -26.85 -36.21 -17.68
CA ASN A 2 -26.46 -37.59 -18.01
C ASN A 2 -25.96 -38.33 -16.75
N ALA A 3 -25.81 -39.66 -16.83
CA ALA A 3 -25.44 -40.49 -15.68
C ALA A 3 -24.08 -40.12 -15.07
N ALA A 4 -23.13 -39.59 -15.85
CA ALA A 4 -21.82 -39.14 -15.37
C ALA A 4 -21.93 -37.80 -14.60
N GLU A 5 -22.84 -36.93 -15.03
CA GLU A 5 -23.16 -35.65 -14.39
C GLU A 5 -23.91 -35.87 -13.07
N GLN A 6 -24.77 -36.90 -13.00
CA GLN A 6 -25.39 -37.39 -11.75
C GLN A 6 -24.37 -37.99 -10.78
N GLN A 7 -23.44 -38.82 -11.28
CA GLN A 7 -22.36 -39.39 -10.44
C GLN A 7 -21.43 -38.30 -9.88
N ARG A 8 -21.14 -37.25 -10.67
CA ARG A 8 -20.36 -36.08 -10.24
C ARG A 8 -21.09 -35.32 -9.11
N LEU A 9 -22.41 -35.12 -9.24
CA LEU A 9 -23.23 -34.46 -8.22
C LEU A 9 -23.38 -35.28 -6.92
N LEU A 10 -23.47 -36.60 -7.02
CA LEU A 10 -23.51 -37.49 -5.84
C LEU A 10 -22.17 -37.50 -5.08
N ALA A 11 -21.05 -37.38 -5.80
CA ALA A 11 -19.72 -37.20 -5.19
C ALA A 11 -19.52 -35.79 -4.59
N LEU A 12 -20.15 -34.75 -5.15
CA LEU A 12 -20.19 -33.38 -4.62
C LEU A 12 -21.05 -33.23 -3.35
N ALA A 13 -21.95 -34.19 -3.08
CA ALA A 13 -22.86 -34.18 -1.94
C ALA A 13 -22.40 -35.03 -0.74
N GLY A 14 -21.20 -35.64 -0.80
CA GLY A 14 -20.64 -36.43 0.31
C GLY A 14 -21.24 -37.84 0.51
N VAL A 15 -22.06 -38.34 -0.43
CA VAL A 15 -22.94 -39.51 -0.21
C VAL A 15 -22.29 -40.87 -0.55
N LEU A 16 -21.10 -40.92 -1.14
CA LEU A 16 -20.46 -42.21 -1.46
C LEU A 16 -19.52 -42.70 -0.34
N PRO A 17 -19.68 -43.94 0.16
CA PRO A 17 -18.69 -44.54 1.04
C PRO A 17 -17.40 -44.79 0.27
N THR A 18 -16.25 -44.39 0.84
CA THR A 18 -14.94 -44.77 0.33
C THR A 18 -14.82 -46.29 0.35
N GLY A 19 -14.93 -46.93 -0.81
CA GLY A 19 -14.82 -48.37 -0.96
C GLY A 19 -13.41 -48.84 -0.60
N ASN A 20 -13.21 -49.28 0.64
CA ASN A 20 -12.05 -50.07 1.03
C ASN A 20 -12.12 -51.43 0.31
N THR A 21 -11.34 -51.57 -0.77
CA THR A 21 -11.05 -52.88 -1.35
C THR A 21 -10.07 -53.62 -0.43
N ALA A 22 -10.61 -54.48 0.42
CA ALA A 22 -9.81 -55.40 1.24
C ALA A 22 -9.07 -56.43 0.33
N PRO A 23 -7.76 -56.65 0.49
CA PRO A 23 -7.10 -57.77 -0.15
C PRO A 23 -7.46 -59.08 0.56
N SER A 24 -7.55 -60.13 -0.25
CA SER A 24 -7.90 -61.50 0.11
C SER A 24 -7.03 -62.08 1.24
N ALA A 25 -7.69 -62.86 2.09
CA ALA A 25 -7.15 -63.62 3.22
C ALA A 25 -5.84 -64.37 2.91
N GLY A 26 -4.80 -64.05 3.69
CA GLY A 26 -3.62 -64.87 3.90
C GLY A 26 -3.52 -65.25 5.38
N VAL A 27 -3.54 -66.55 5.65
CA VAL A 27 -3.40 -67.17 6.97
C VAL A 27 -1.99 -66.94 7.52
N GLY A 28 -1.85 -66.47 8.76
CA GLY A 28 -0.60 -66.66 9.50
C GLY A 28 -0.26 -65.62 10.58
N ASP A 29 -0.24 -66.12 11.81
CA ASP A 29 0.61 -65.71 12.94
C ASP A 29 0.18 -64.53 13.84
N LYS A 30 -0.29 -64.91 15.04
CA LYS A 30 -0.50 -64.03 16.19
C LYS A 30 0.86 -63.66 16.78
N ARG A 31 1.24 -62.38 16.71
CA ARG A 31 2.16 -61.78 17.68
C ARG A 31 1.55 -60.52 18.27
N GLU A 32 1.47 -60.52 19.59
CA GLU A 32 1.11 -59.41 20.44
C GLU A 32 1.95 -58.18 20.08
N ARG A 33 1.29 -57.06 19.76
CA ARG A 33 1.88 -55.72 19.76
C ARG A 33 1.12 -54.89 20.77
N GLU A 34 1.86 -54.41 21.76
CA GLU A 34 1.45 -53.46 22.77
C GLU A 34 0.74 -52.26 22.14
N GLN A 35 -0.46 -51.95 22.63
CA GLN A 35 -1.17 -50.71 22.34
C GLN A 35 -0.44 -49.55 23.03
N ALA A 36 0.28 -48.75 22.25
CA ALA A 36 0.61 -47.39 22.65
C ALA A 36 -0.68 -46.55 22.72
N PRO A 37 -0.81 -45.61 23.67
CA PRO A 37 -2.02 -44.82 23.85
C PRO A 37 -2.34 -43.99 22.59
N ALA A 38 -3.61 -43.97 22.21
CA ALA A 38 -4.13 -43.18 21.10
C ALA A 38 -3.93 -41.68 21.40
N ASP A 39 -2.85 -41.14 20.87
CA ASP A 39 -2.55 -39.72 20.80
C ASP A 39 -3.63 -39.07 19.91
N THR A 40 -4.68 -38.55 20.52
CA THR A 40 -5.78 -37.81 19.87
C THR A 40 -5.22 -36.47 19.42
N LYS A 41 -4.39 -36.50 18.37
CA LYS A 41 -3.81 -35.30 17.77
C LYS A 41 -4.93 -34.53 17.09
N LEU A 42 -5.25 -33.34 17.61
CA LEU A 42 -6.16 -32.40 16.95
C LEU A 42 -5.72 -32.22 15.49
N HIS A 43 -6.58 -32.63 14.57
CA HIS A 43 -6.42 -32.37 13.15
C HIS A 43 -7.02 -31.00 12.85
N HIS A 44 -6.26 -30.12 12.22
CA HIS A 44 -6.79 -28.82 11.77
C HIS A 44 -7.14 -28.92 10.29
N SER A 45 -8.41 -28.67 9.96
CA SER A 45 -8.89 -28.66 8.58
C SER A 45 -8.80 -27.26 7.96
N LYS A 46 -8.27 -27.17 6.74
CA LYS A 46 -8.25 -25.96 5.91
C LYS A 46 -9.16 -26.13 4.70
N TYR A 47 -9.70 -25.02 4.21
CA TYR A 47 -10.57 -24.97 3.03
C TYR A 47 -9.88 -24.22 1.90
N PHE A 48 -10.06 -24.68 0.67
CA PHE A 48 -9.45 -24.09 -0.51
C PHE A 48 -10.50 -23.88 -1.59
N LEU A 49 -10.57 -22.67 -2.15
CA LEU A 49 -11.27 -22.39 -3.39
C LEU A 49 -10.36 -22.78 -4.55
N ARG A 50 -10.77 -23.75 -5.35
CA ARG A 50 -10.11 -24.15 -6.59
C ARG A 50 -10.91 -23.68 -7.79
N PHE A 51 -10.27 -23.11 -8.79
CA PHE A 51 -10.89 -22.76 -10.07
C PHE A 51 -9.89 -22.89 -11.21
N SER A 52 -10.37 -22.85 -12.45
CA SER A 52 -9.52 -22.67 -13.61
C SER A 52 -9.66 -21.25 -14.14
N VAL A 53 -8.60 -20.67 -14.68
CA VAL A 53 -8.60 -19.27 -15.14
C VAL A 53 -7.86 -19.11 -16.46
N LYS A 54 -8.35 -18.21 -17.31
CA LYS A 54 -7.66 -17.78 -18.53
C LYS A 54 -8.00 -16.33 -18.85
N ARG A 55 -7.12 -15.68 -19.62
CA ARG A 55 -7.39 -14.37 -20.21
C ARG A 55 -8.30 -14.56 -21.43
N THR A 56 -9.42 -13.84 -21.49
CA THR A 56 -10.38 -13.97 -22.60
C THR A 56 -10.21 -12.90 -23.67
N GLU A 57 -9.38 -11.89 -23.42
CA GLU A 57 -9.02 -10.89 -24.44
C GLU A 57 -7.99 -11.46 -25.43
N ALA A 58 -7.98 -10.92 -26.65
CA ALA A 58 -7.00 -11.30 -27.66
C ALA A 58 -5.57 -10.94 -27.24
N ASP A 59 -4.59 -11.72 -27.68
CA ASP A 59 -3.17 -11.41 -27.60
C ASP A 59 -2.81 -10.22 -28.50
N LEU A 60 -3.09 -9.02 -27.98
CA LEU A 60 -2.74 -7.76 -28.64
C LEU A 60 -1.23 -7.49 -28.61
N GLU A 61 -0.45 -8.20 -27.79
CA GLU A 61 1.01 -8.13 -27.77
C GLU A 61 1.59 -8.74 -29.03
N SER A 62 1.21 -9.96 -29.39
CA SER A 62 1.63 -10.57 -30.65
C SER A 62 1.23 -9.72 -31.85
N VAL A 63 0.05 -9.09 -31.81
CA VAL A 63 -0.39 -8.15 -32.87
C VAL A 63 0.48 -6.89 -32.89
N PHE A 64 0.80 -6.33 -31.72
CA PHE A 64 1.67 -5.16 -31.58
C PHE A 64 3.10 -5.43 -32.04
N LEU A 65 3.73 -6.51 -31.56
CA LEU A 65 5.10 -6.90 -31.96
C LEU A 65 5.19 -7.16 -33.47
N ALA A 66 4.11 -7.67 -34.08
CA ALA A 66 4.07 -7.94 -35.51
C ALA A 66 3.75 -6.71 -36.39
N LYS A 67 2.98 -5.72 -35.89
CA LYS A 67 2.40 -4.64 -36.73
C LYS A 67 2.67 -3.21 -36.24
N GLY A 68 3.25 -3.04 -35.05
CA GLY A 68 3.30 -1.76 -34.35
C GLY A 68 1.93 -1.31 -33.82
N GLY A 69 1.91 -0.28 -32.96
CA GLY A 69 0.68 0.26 -32.37
C GLY A 69 0.95 1.24 -31.22
N SER A 70 -0.09 1.60 -30.45
CA SER A 70 0.15 2.23 -29.15
C SER A 70 0.61 1.16 -28.15
N LEU A 71 1.57 1.49 -27.28
CA LEU A 71 1.99 0.59 -26.19
C LEU A 71 0.81 0.26 -25.24
N GLY A 72 -0.18 1.14 -25.16
CA GLY A 72 -1.45 0.87 -24.46
C GLY A 72 -2.28 -0.23 -25.13
N GLY A 73 -2.22 -0.35 -26.45
CA GLY A 73 -2.83 -1.46 -27.20
C GLY A 73 -2.06 -2.78 -27.07
N ALA A 74 -0.78 -2.75 -26.72
CA ALA A 74 -0.01 -3.93 -26.36
C ALA A 74 -0.35 -4.32 -24.90
N ALA A 75 -1.49 -4.98 -24.70
CA ALA A 75 -1.80 -5.65 -23.43
C ALA A 75 -0.85 -6.85 -23.25
N ALA A 76 0.44 -6.57 -23.02
CA ALA A 76 1.52 -7.54 -22.94
C ALA A 76 1.51 -8.27 -21.59
N ARG A 77 1.82 -9.57 -21.66
CA ARG A 77 2.08 -10.53 -20.56
C ARG A 77 1.72 -10.01 -19.15
N ALA A 78 0.56 -10.43 -18.64
CA ALA A 78 0.07 -10.03 -17.33
C ALA A 78 0.34 -11.12 -16.29
N GLU A 79 1.14 -10.80 -15.28
CA GLU A 79 1.02 -11.50 -14.01
C GLU A 79 -0.28 -11.00 -13.36
N THR A 80 -1.17 -11.93 -13.04
CA THR A 80 -2.40 -11.63 -12.33
C THR A 80 -2.27 -12.23 -10.96
N ASP A 81 -2.41 -11.44 -9.91
CA ASP A 81 -2.57 -12.04 -8.59
C ASP A 81 -4.00 -12.06 -8.15
N PHE A 82 -4.26 -13.10 -7.36
CA PHE A 82 -5.56 -13.43 -6.83
C PHE A 82 -5.47 -13.46 -5.31
N ALA A 83 -6.53 -13.00 -4.66
CA ALA A 83 -6.72 -13.15 -3.24
C ALA A 83 -8.22 -13.21 -2.92
N LEU A 84 -8.56 -13.88 -1.82
CA LEU A 84 -9.90 -13.77 -1.24
C LEU A 84 -9.95 -12.64 -0.22
N SER A 85 -11.15 -12.18 0.11
CA SER A 85 -11.35 -11.28 1.26
C SER A 85 -10.68 -11.81 2.52
N CYS A 86 -10.15 -10.90 3.34
CA CYS A 86 -9.43 -11.25 4.57
C CYS A 86 -8.21 -12.15 4.34
N SER A 87 -7.72 -12.24 3.10
CA SER A 87 -6.46 -12.92 2.82
C SER A 87 -5.30 -12.07 3.28
N ASP A 88 -4.32 -12.78 3.79
CA ASP A 88 -3.15 -12.26 4.46
C ASP A 88 -1.97 -12.09 3.45
N GLY A 89 -2.12 -12.69 2.27
CA GLY A 89 -1.21 -12.59 1.13
C GLY A 89 -1.94 -12.90 -0.17
N ALA A 90 -1.27 -12.67 -1.29
CA ALA A 90 -1.82 -12.95 -2.60
C ALA A 90 -0.99 -13.96 -3.39
N THR A 91 -1.65 -14.65 -4.30
CA THR A 91 -1.05 -15.69 -5.12
C THR A 91 -0.88 -15.17 -6.55
N PRO A 92 0.35 -14.87 -7.01
CA PRO A 92 0.63 -14.53 -8.40
C PRO A 92 0.40 -15.73 -9.31
N GLN A 93 -0.15 -15.47 -10.50
CA GLN A 93 -0.27 -16.45 -11.57
C GLN A 93 -0.06 -15.74 -12.90
N LEU A 94 0.80 -16.31 -13.76
CA LEU A 94 0.85 -15.91 -15.15
C LEU A 94 -0.41 -16.45 -15.84
N VAL A 95 -1.30 -15.54 -16.25
CA VAL A 95 -2.57 -15.88 -16.91
C VAL A 95 -2.51 -15.43 -18.36
N THR A 96 -2.62 -16.38 -19.29
CA THR A 96 -2.60 -16.15 -20.74
C THR A 96 -3.92 -16.62 -21.37
N GLU A 97 -4.01 -16.67 -22.70
CA GLU A 97 -5.16 -17.30 -23.39
C GLU A 97 -5.29 -18.80 -23.06
N GLY A 98 -4.20 -19.44 -22.63
CA GLY A 98 -4.19 -20.81 -22.15
C GLY A 98 -4.92 -20.97 -20.82
N LEU A 99 -5.71 -22.03 -20.69
CA LEU A 99 -6.43 -22.34 -19.46
C LEU A 99 -5.44 -22.84 -18.40
N VAL A 100 -5.27 -22.07 -17.33
CA VAL A 100 -4.62 -22.52 -16.10
C VAL A 100 -5.63 -23.33 -15.31
N GLN A 101 -5.40 -24.62 -15.16
CA GLN A 101 -6.30 -25.52 -14.45
C GLN A 101 -5.91 -25.70 -12.99
N GLY A 102 -6.92 -25.80 -12.12
CA GLY A 102 -6.72 -26.21 -10.72
C GLY A 102 -5.96 -25.20 -9.87
N PHE A 103 -6.08 -23.90 -10.17
CA PHE A 103 -5.54 -22.83 -9.34
C PHE A 103 -6.29 -22.78 -7.99
N GLU A 104 -5.56 -22.63 -6.88
CA GLU A 104 -6.13 -22.73 -5.53
C GLU A 104 -5.83 -21.50 -4.68
N LEU A 105 -6.82 -21.08 -3.89
CA LEU A 105 -6.71 -20.05 -2.87
C LEU A 105 -7.21 -20.58 -1.53
N GLU A 106 -6.46 -20.35 -0.45
CA GLU A 106 -6.92 -20.71 0.90
C GLU A 106 -8.07 -19.79 1.32
N ILE A 107 -9.15 -20.39 1.84
CA ILE A 107 -10.22 -19.69 2.53
C ILE A 107 -9.78 -19.56 3.98
N THR A 108 -9.33 -18.36 4.34
CA THR A 108 -8.75 -18.09 5.66
C THR A 108 -9.78 -18.25 6.78
N GLU A 109 -9.30 -18.54 7.99
CA GLU A 109 -10.15 -18.58 9.18
C GLU A 109 -10.88 -17.26 9.41
N LYS A 110 -10.18 -16.12 9.23
CA LYS A 110 -10.77 -14.77 9.28
C LYS A 110 -11.98 -14.63 8.35
N LEU A 111 -11.87 -15.14 7.12
CA LEU A 111 -12.99 -15.11 6.17
C LEU A 111 -14.17 -16.00 6.60
N ARG A 112 -13.89 -17.18 7.19
CA ARG A 112 -14.93 -18.06 7.73
C ARG A 112 -15.66 -17.43 8.92
N ASP A 113 -14.93 -16.71 9.77
CA ASP A 113 -15.48 -16.12 10.99
C ASP A 113 -16.21 -14.79 10.74
N LYS A 114 -16.04 -14.19 9.55
CA LYS A 114 -16.68 -12.95 9.15
C LYS A 114 -18.21 -13.00 9.11
N ILE A 115 -18.84 -14.19 9.07
CA ILE A 115 -20.30 -14.31 9.19
C ILE A 115 -20.82 -13.79 10.54
N GLY A 116 -19.96 -13.74 11.57
CA GLY A 116 -20.30 -13.35 12.93
C GLY A 116 -20.75 -14.55 13.77
N ALA A 117 -20.29 -14.58 15.02
CA ALA A 117 -20.61 -15.67 15.95
C ALA A 117 -22.11 -15.76 16.25
N ASP A 118 -22.83 -14.63 16.26
CA ASP A 118 -24.27 -14.58 16.49
C ASP A 118 -25.08 -15.16 15.33
N VAL A 119 -24.66 -14.89 14.09
CA VAL A 119 -25.26 -15.48 12.89
C VAL A 119 -24.95 -16.96 12.82
N ARG A 120 -23.69 -17.35 13.11
CA ARG A 120 -23.28 -18.76 13.19
C ARG A 120 -24.10 -19.51 14.24
N ALA A 121 -24.21 -18.99 15.46
CA ALA A 121 -25.00 -19.59 16.53
C ALA A 121 -26.49 -19.70 16.17
N LYS A 122 -27.07 -18.68 15.50
CA LYS A 122 -28.46 -18.76 15.02
C LYS A 122 -28.65 -19.82 13.93
N LEU A 123 -27.68 -19.96 13.02
CA LEU A 123 -27.70 -20.99 12.00
C LEU A 123 -27.58 -22.38 12.62
N GLU A 124 -26.67 -22.56 13.56
CA GLU A 124 -26.50 -23.81 14.34
C GLU A 124 -27.76 -24.13 15.15
N GLU A 125 -28.36 -23.15 15.81
CA GLU A 125 -29.62 -23.30 16.53
C GLU A 125 -30.75 -23.72 15.57
N GLN A 126 -30.91 -23.02 14.43
CA GLN A 126 -31.90 -23.37 13.42
C GLN A 126 -31.68 -24.77 12.83
N LEU A 127 -30.41 -25.16 12.60
CA LEU A 127 -30.07 -26.50 12.14
C LEU A 127 -30.37 -27.56 13.22
N SER A 128 -30.08 -27.27 14.48
CA SER A 128 -30.35 -28.16 15.61
C SER A 128 -31.85 -28.35 15.87
N GLN A 129 -32.65 -27.28 15.73
CA GLN A 129 -34.12 -27.31 15.86
C GLN A 129 -34.78 -27.99 14.67
N ALA A 130 -34.15 -27.93 13.50
CA ALA A 130 -34.64 -28.63 12.34
C ALA A 130 -34.48 -30.15 12.52
N LEU A 131 -33.40 -30.64 13.15
CA LEU A 131 -33.13 -32.08 13.30
C LEU A 131 -34.18 -32.79 14.19
N PRO A 132 -34.71 -33.97 13.80
CA PRO A 132 -35.71 -34.68 14.58
C PRO A 132 -35.16 -35.16 15.94
N GLU A 133 -35.99 -35.12 17.00
CA GLU A 133 -35.67 -35.70 18.30
C GLU A 133 -35.28 -37.19 18.14
N GLY A 134 -33.98 -37.49 18.27
CA GLY A 134 -33.40 -38.82 18.05
C GLY A 134 -32.18 -38.87 17.11
N MET A 135 -31.91 -37.82 16.34
CA MET A 135 -30.66 -37.69 15.54
C MET A 135 -29.58 -36.84 16.22
N THR A 136 -29.92 -36.14 17.30
CA THR A 136 -29.03 -35.29 18.09
C THR A 136 -27.91 -36.05 18.80
N GLU A 137 -28.10 -37.32 19.17
CA GLU A 137 -27.04 -38.14 19.78
C GLU A 137 -25.93 -38.57 18.80
N VAL A 138 -26.19 -38.55 17.48
CA VAL A 138 -25.16 -38.80 16.45
C VAL A 138 -24.34 -37.52 16.20
N ALA A 139 -24.98 -36.35 16.23
CA ALA A 139 -24.33 -35.04 16.02
C ALA A 139 -23.45 -34.59 17.20
N ALA A 140 -23.71 -35.05 18.42
CA ALA A 140 -22.97 -34.63 19.62
C ALA A 140 -21.57 -35.26 19.76
N GLY A 141 -21.19 -36.23 18.91
CA GLY A 141 -19.88 -36.87 18.95
C GLY A 141 -19.07 -36.60 17.69
N GLU A 142 -18.53 -35.38 17.51
CA GLU A 142 -17.58 -35.00 16.42
C GLU A 142 -17.85 -35.69 15.06
N THR A 143 -19.11 -35.96 14.69
CA THR A 143 -19.38 -36.63 13.43
C THR A 143 -19.40 -35.57 12.34
N ASP A 144 -18.64 -35.86 11.28
CA ASP A 144 -18.33 -35.10 10.05
C ASP A 144 -19.52 -34.44 9.31
N VAL A 145 -20.71 -34.28 9.90
CA VAL A 145 -21.85 -33.59 9.24
C VAL A 145 -21.59 -32.08 9.07
N GLU A 146 -20.76 -31.48 9.94
CA GLU A 146 -20.17 -30.15 9.69
C GLU A 146 -19.06 -30.17 8.62
N ALA A 147 -18.54 -31.34 8.23
CA ALA A 147 -17.41 -31.44 7.31
C ALA A 147 -17.75 -31.09 5.86
N ASP A 148 -19.03 -31.22 5.46
CA ASP A 148 -19.44 -31.12 4.05
C ASP A 148 -20.03 -29.76 3.67
N ARG A 149 -20.18 -28.82 4.62
CA ARG A 149 -20.72 -27.48 4.35
C ARG A 149 -19.85 -26.37 4.93
N LEU A 150 -19.61 -25.34 4.11
CA LEU A 150 -18.88 -24.14 4.49
C LEU A 150 -19.79 -22.91 4.39
N PHE A 151 -19.96 -22.20 5.51
CA PHE A 151 -20.69 -20.93 5.55
C PHE A 151 -19.72 -19.77 5.34
N LEU A 152 -20.01 -18.91 4.36
CA LEU A 152 -19.25 -17.69 4.08
C LEU A 152 -20.19 -16.49 4.03
N THR A 153 -19.69 -15.29 4.28
CA THR A 153 -20.48 -14.08 4.06
C THR A 153 -20.72 -13.86 2.55
N ASP A 154 -21.92 -13.42 2.17
CA ASP A 154 -22.23 -13.01 0.80
C ASP A 154 -21.47 -11.76 0.32
N ARG A 155 -20.80 -11.05 1.25
CA ARG A 155 -19.86 -9.96 0.99
C ARG A 155 -18.46 -10.43 0.64
N ALA A 156 -18.13 -11.72 0.81
CA ALA A 156 -16.84 -12.28 0.43
C ALA A 156 -16.56 -12.03 -1.06
N ARG A 157 -15.31 -11.68 -1.38
CA ARG A 157 -14.85 -11.28 -2.70
C ARG A 157 -13.70 -12.16 -3.16
N LEU A 158 -13.61 -12.34 -4.48
CA LEU A 158 -12.37 -12.65 -5.18
C LEU A 158 -11.80 -11.33 -5.72
N ASN A 159 -10.63 -10.97 -5.21
CA ASN A 159 -9.88 -9.80 -5.64
C ASN A 159 -8.85 -10.23 -6.68
N MET A 160 -8.65 -9.39 -7.69
CA MET A 160 -7.72 -9.63 -8.79
C MET A 160 -7.02 -8.33 -9.18
N THR A 161 -5.72 -8.41 -9.42
CA THR A 161 -4.92 -7.28 -9.91
C THR A 161 -4.05 -7.83 -11.02
N ALA A 162 -4.17 -7.24 -12.20
CA ALA A 162 -3.36 -7.62 -13.36
C ALA A 162 -2.27 -6.55 -13.58
N SER A 163 -1.08 -7.02 -13.91
CA SER A 163 0.00 -6.17 -14.40
C SER A 163 0.11 -6.21 -15.92
N ARG A 164 0.95 -5.36 -16.49
CA ARG A 164 1.43 -5.38 -17.88
C ARG A 164 2.85 -4.83 -17.91
N VAL A 165 3.56 -5.08 -18.99
CA VAL A 165 4.85 -4.40 -19.22
C VAL A 165 4.61 -2.91 -19.50
N GLY A 166 5.41 -2.06 -18.88
CA GLY A 166 5.44 -0.61 -19.06
C GLY A 166 6.86 -0.07 -19.03
N ALA A 167 6.98 1.26 -19.06
CA ALA A 167 8.24 1.95 -18.91
C ALA A 167 8.10 3.05 -17.84
N SER A 168 9.14 3.18 -17.01
CA SER A 168 9.30 4.33 -16.10
C SER A 168 9.92 5.53 -16.84
N ILE A 169 9.96 6.71 -16.22
CA ILE A 169 10.38 7.96 -16.91
C ILE A 169 11.83 7.96 -17.39
N ASN A 170 12.69 7.09 -16.86
CA ASN A 170 14.09 6.95 -17.29
C ASN A 170 14.29 5.80 -18.29
N GLY A 171 13.21 5.23 -18.83
CA GLY A 171 13.26 4.13 -19.80
C GLY A 171 13.48 2.75 -19.17
N THR A 172 13.42 2.60 -17.84
CA THR A 172 13.44 1.28 -17.20
C THR A 172 12.19 0.50 -17.58
N LEU A 173 12.36 -0.73 -18.06
CA LEU A 173 11.27 -1.68 -18.27
C LEU A 173 10.76 -2.17 -16.92
N VAL A 174 9.44 -2.08 -16.74
CA VAL A 174 8.79 -2.31 -15.44
C VAL A 174 7.46 -3.03 -15.65
N GLY A 175 6.96 -3.68 -14.61
CA GLY A 175 5.53 -3.97 -14.54
C GLY A 175 4.75 -2.71 -14.20
N THR A 176 3.54 -2.56 -14.70
CA THR A 176 2.60 -1.53 -14.25
C THR A 176 1.21 -2.15 -14.17
N LEU A 177 0.32 -1.55 -13.39
CA LEU A 177 -1.06 -2.02 -13.29
C LEU A 177 -1.76 -1.91 -14.65
N SER A 178 -2.38 -3.00 -15.08
CA SER A 178 -3.29 -3.03 -16.24
C SER A 178 -4.76 -2.99 -15.81
N GLY A 179 -5.07 -3.41 -14.58
CA GLY A 179 -6.36 -3.15 -13.96
C GLY A 179 -6.57 -3.97 -12.68
N GLN A 180 -7.71 -3.72 -12.06
CA GLN A 180 -8.13 -4.38 -10.81
C GLN A 180 -9.59 -4.83 -10.91
N ALA A 181 -9.94 -5.89 -10.17
CA ALA A 181 -11.32 -6.36 -10.01
C ALA A 181 -11.56 -6.86 -8.59
N SER A 182 -12.79 -6.70 -8.12
CA SER A 182 -13.29 -7.31 -6.90
C SER A 182 -14.72 -7.81 -7.15
N ILE A 183 -14.87 -9.11 -7.38
CA ILE A 183 -16.16 -9.76 -7.66
C ILE A 183 -16.67 -10.50 -6.43
N ARG A 184 -17.99 -10.53 -6.19
CA ARG A 184 -18.53 -11.32 -5.07
C ARG A 184 -18.26 -12.79 -5.34
N LEU A 185 -17.76 -13.48 -4.33
CA LEU A 185 -17.44 -14.90 -4.42
C LEU A 185 -18.71 -15.69 -4.78
N GLN A 186 -19.87 -15.29 -4.25
CA GLN A 186 -21.15 -15.92 -4.59
C GLN A 186 -21.51 -15.82 -6.08
N ASP A 187 -21.07 -14.76 -6.78
CA ASP A 187 -21.38 -14.56 -8.20
C ASP A 187 -20.59 -15.51 -9.10
N LEU A 188 -19.52 -16.11 -8.57
CA LEU A 188 -18.79 -17.20 -9.25
C LEU A 188 -19.57 -18.53 -9.22
N PHE A 189 -20.67 -18.63 -8.48
CA PHE A 189 -21.51 -19.83 -8.41
C PHE A 189 -22.89 -19.53 -9.03
N GLN A 190 -23.35 -20.36 -9.97
CA GLN A 190 -24.37 -20.00 -10.95
C GLN A 190 -25.83 -20.11 -10.49
N GLU A 191 -26.17 -21.08 -9.63
CA GLU A 191 -27.58 -21.34 -9.33
C GLU A 191 -27.84 -21.41 -7.84
N ASN A 192 -28.72 -20.53 -7.34
CA ASN A 192 -29.40 -20.76 -6.07
C ASN A 192 -30.30 -21.98 -6.22
N VAL A 193 -29.78 -23.16 -5.93
CA VAL A 193 -30.61 -24.35 -5.82
C VAL A 193 -31.10 -24.39 -4.37
N PRO A 194 -32.42 -24.31 -4.12
CA PRO A 194 -32.94 -24.54 -2.79
C PRO A 194 -32.36 -25.87 -2.29
N LEU A 195 -31.74 -25.88 -1.11
CA LEU A 195 -31.12 -27.10 -0.57
C LEU A 195 -32.10 -28.29 -0.61
N LYS A 196 -33.39 -27.99 -0.43
CA LYS A 196 -34.51 -28.92 -0.63
C LYS A 196 -34.48 -29.64 -1.97
N ARG A 197 -34.31 -28.90 -3.08
CA ARG A 197 -34.27 -29.47 -4.42
C ARG A 197 -33.09 -30.44 -4.59
N ILE A 198 -31.93 -30.13 -4.00
CA ILE A 198 -30.79 -31.05 -3.98
C ILE A 198 -31.12 -32.31 -3.19
N LEU A 199 -31.73 -32.18 -2.01
CA LEU A 199 -32.14 -33.32 -1.19
C LEU A 199 -33.21 -34.16 -1.90
N ASP A 200 -34.19 -33.55 -2.55
CA ASP A 200 -35.25 -34.23 -3.30
C ASP A 200 -34.68 -34.98 -4.51
N GLU A 201 -33.79 -34.35 -5.29
CA GLU A 201 -33.12 -34.98 -6.43
C GLU A 201 -32.21 -36.14 -5.97
N THR A 202 -31.53 -36.01 -4.82
CA THR A 202 -30.68 -37.06 -4.24
C THR A 202 -31.50 -38.22 -3.68
N THR A 203 -32.61 -37.91 -2.99
CA THR A 203 -33.57 -38.90 -2.48
C THR A 203 -34.14 -39.75 -3.60
N ASN A 204 -34.50 -39.12 -4.71
CA ASN A 204 -35.08 -39.80 -5.88
C ASN A 204 -34.04 -40.60 -6.69
N ALA A 205 -32.75 -40.26 -6.56
CA ALA A 205 -31.65 -40.91 -7.28
C ALA A 205 -30.95 -42.02 -6.47
N SER A 206 -31.09 -42.05 -5.14
CA SER A 206 -30.46 -43.05 -4.27
C SER A 206 -31.10 -44.43 -4.45
N THR A 207 -30.29 -45.43 -4.80
CA THR A 207 -30.66 -46.85 -4.83
C THR A 207 -30.25 -47.61 -3.57
N ASP A 208 -29.60 -46.93 -2.63
CA ASP A 208 -29.08 -47.51 -1.40
C ASP A 208 -30.15 -47.55 -0.29
N SER A 209 -29.77 -48.15 0.85
CA SER A 209 -30.63 -48.66 1.90
C SER A 209 -31.83 -47.76 2.24
N ALA A 210 -33.00 -48.36 2.53
CA ALA A 210 -34.22 -47.65 2.87
C ALA A 210 -34.06 -46.63 4.03
N LYS A 211 -33.02 -46.77 4.86
CA LYS A 211 -32.69 -45.82 5.93
C LYS A 211 -32.19 -44.48 5.39
N ASP A 212 -31.35 -44.46 4.36
CA ASP A 212 -30.73 -43.24 3.83
C ASP A 212 -31.76 -42.36 3.10
N VAL A 213 -32.65 -42.99 2.33
CA VAL A 213 -33.79 -42.31 1.67
C VAL A 213 -34.74 -41.69 2.70
N THR A 214 -34.99 -42.38 3.82
CA THR A 214 -35.88 -41.87 4.88
C THR A 214 -35.28 -40.66 5.60
N GLN A 215 -33.96 -40.66 5.83
CA GLN A 215 -33.26 -39.53 6.44
C GLN A 215 -33.21 -38.30 5.53
N LEU A 216 -32.96 -38.49 4.22
CA LEU A 216 -32.97 -37.41 3.24
C LEU A 216 -34.37 -36.79 3.05
N GLN A 217 -35.43 -37.61 3.10
CA GLN A 217 -36.82 -37.13 3.07
C GLN A 217 -37.19 -36.31 4.32
N ALA A 218 -36.76 -36.76 5.50
CA ALA A 218 -36.96 -36.01 6.74
C ALA A 218 -36.24 -34.65 6.67
N LEU A 219 -34.99 -34.64 6.21
CA LEU A 219 -34.19 -33.42 6.03
C LEU A 219 -34.84 -32.46 5.02
N SER A 220 -35.38 -32.98 3.91
CA SER A 220 -36.10 -32.18 2.91
C SER A 220 -37.37 -31.52 3.48
N GLN A 221 -38.16 -32.27 4.27
CA GLN A 221 -39.36 -31.75 4.93
C GLN A 221 -39.03 -30.72 6.02
N MET A 222 -37.90 -30.85 6.70
CA MET A 222 -37.44 -29.87 7.69
C MET A 222 -37.08 -28.52 7.06
N LEU A 223 -36.56 -28.52 5.83
CA LEU A 223 -36.24 -27.28 5.13
C LEU A 223 -37.47 -26.46 4.74
N ASP A 224 -38.64 -27.09 4.64
CA ASP A 224 -39.92 -26.39 4.42
C ASP A 224 -40.37 -25.59 5.66
N ALA A 225 -39.86 -25.93 6.84
CA ALA A 225 -40.19 -25.26 8.10
C ALA A 225 -39.28 -24.06 8.41
N LEU A 226 -38.18 -23.87 7.68
CA LEU A 226 -37.26 -22.76 7.90
C LEU A 226 -37.83 -21.44 7.34
N PRO A 227 -37.79 -20.33 8.10
CA PRO A 227 -38.29 -19.02 7.65
C PRO A 227 -37.49 -18.44 6.48
N VAL A 228 -36.26 -18.93 6.25
CA VAL A 228 -35.44 -18.66 5.06
C VAL A 228 -34.90 -20.00 4.58
N ALA A 229 -35.30 -20.43 3.37
CA ALA A 229 -34.81 -21.69 2.82
C ALA A 229 -33.31 -21.57 2.48
N PRO A 230 -32.43 -22.41 3.05
CA PRO A 230 -31.01 -22.39 2.72
C PRO A 230 -30.83 -22.71 1.24
N GLN A 231 -30.04 -21.90 0.55
CA GLN A 231 -29.73 -22.07 -0.86
C GLN A 231 -28.29 -22.58 -0.98
N VAL A 232 -28.09 -23.65 -1.74
CA VAL A 232 -26.77 -24.15 -2.09
C VAL A 232 -26.50 -23.69 -3.51
N ARG A 233 -25.32 -23.11 -3.74
CA ARG A 233 -24.96 -22.69 -5.09
C ARG A 233 -24.18 -23.77 -5.83
N ILE A 234 -24.66 -24.17 -7.01
CA ILE A 234 -23.93 -25.08 -7.92
C ILE A 234 -22.88 -24.27 -8.71
N ASN A 235 -21.74 -24.89 -8.97
CA ASN A 235 -20.61 -24.29 -9.69
C ASN A 235 -21.04 -23.69 -11.04
N ALA A 236 -20.64 -22.45 -11.31
CA ALA A 236 -20.71 -21.89 -12.65
C ALA A 236 -19.75 -22.63 -13.57
N PRO A 237 -20.16 -23.14 -14.75
CA PRO A 237 -19.22 -23.49 -15.81
C PRO A 237 -18.26 -22.35 -16.14
N PHE A 238 -18.72 -21.09 -16.04
CA PHE A 238 -17.96 -19.94 -16.50
C PHE A 238 -18.50 -18.59 -15.97
N GLU A 239 -17.60 -17.67 -15.63
CA GLU A 239 -17.88 -16.25 -15.33
C GLU A 239 -16.79 -15.35 -15.94
N ASN A 240 -17.18 -14.20 -16.49
CA ASN A 240 -16.26 -13.20 -17.05
C ASN A 240 -16.08 -12.03 -16.10
N VAL A 241 -14.87 -11.88 -15.57
CA VAL A 241 -14.55 -10.81 -14.63
C VAL A 241 -13.78 -9.70 -15.37
N PRO A 242 -14.38 -8.52 -15.58
CA PRO A 242 -13.67 -7.39 -16.14
C PRO A 242 -12.69 -6.81 -15.11
N VAL A 243 -11.41 -6.82 -15.45
CA VAL A 243 -10.31 -6.20 -14.71
C VAL A 243 -10.12 -4.79 -15.24
N ARG A 244 -10.49 -3.79 -14.43
CA ARG A 244 -10.66 -2.41 -14.87
C ARG A 244 -9.54 -1.51 -14.35
N TYR A 245 -9.03 -0.66 -15.22
CA TYR A 245 -8.25 0.50 -14.82
C TYR A 245 -9.19 1.68 -14.55
N SER A 246 -9.12 2.27 -13.35
CA SER A 246 -10.09 3.25 -12.82
C SER A 246 -10.42 4.37 -13.81
N ASN A 247 -9.40 4.84 -14.53
CA ASN A 247 -9.47 5.97 -15.46
C ASN A 247 -9.40 5.60 -16.95
N TRP A 248 -9.19 4.31 -17.28
CA TRP A 248 -9.09 3.84 -18.67
C TRP A 248 -10.00 2.65 -18.94
N GLY A 249 -11.29 2.94 -19.11
CA GLY A 249 -12.29 1.93 -19.46
C GLY A 249 -12.04 1.21 -20.79
N THR A 250 -11.16 1.71 -21.65
CA THR A 250 -10.78 1.09 -22.93
C THR A 250 -9.69 0.01 -22.81
N HIS A 251 -9.00 -0.07 -21.68
CA HIS A 251 -7.86 -0.98 -21.45
C HIS A 251 -8.23 -2.13 -20.51
N GLN A 252 -9.50 -2.58 -20.53
CA GLN A 252 -9.97 -3.63 -19.63
C GLN A 252 -9.45 -4.98 -20.09
N ALA A 253 -8.72 -5.66 -19.20
CA ALA A 253 -8.51 -7.10 -19.34
C ALA A 253 -9.78 -7.83 -18.88
N VAL A 254 -10.06 -8.99 -19.46
CA VAL A 254 -11.18 -9.85 -19.03
C VAL A 254 -10.63 -11.22 -18.67
N MET A 255 -10.97 -11.66 -17.46
CA MET A 255 -10.55 -12.94 -16.91
C MET A 255 -11.73 -13.88 -16.89
N GLY A 256 -11.59 -15.01 -17.58
CA GLY A 256 -12.55 -16.09 -17.55
C GLY A 256 -12.25 -17.02 -16.39
N ILE A 257 -13.17 -17.12 -15.44
CA ILE A 257 -13.10 -18.06 -14.31
C ILE A 257 -14.01 -19.25 -14.61
N TYR A 258 -13.49 -20.46 -14.40
CA TYR A 258 -14.16 -21.71 -14.75
C TYR A 258 -14.18 -22.68 -13.57
N GLU A 259 -15.29 -23.39 -13.43
CA GLU A 259 -15.47 -24.51 -12.49
C GLU A 259 -15.02 -24.22 -11.03
N PRO A 260 -15.41 -23.09 -10.40
CA PRO A 260 -15.02 -22.80 -9.03
C PRO A 260 -15.60 -23.85 -8.09
N THR A 261 -14.77 -24.46 -7.25
CA THR A 261 -15.12 -25.57 -6.36
C THR A 261 -14.35 -25.41 -5.05
N VAL A 262 -14.98 -25.67 -3.89
CA VAL A 262 -14.29 -25.65 -2.59
C VAL A 262 -13.91 -27.06 -2.15
N TYR A 263 -12.74 -27.23 -1.56
CA TYR A 263 -12.25 -28.51 -1.02
C TYR A 263 -11.78 -28.35 0.43
N LYS A 264 -11.94 -29.41 1.24
CA LYS A 264 -11.40 -29.51 2.59
C LYS A 264 -10.14 -30.38 2.59
N ARG A 265 -9.09 -29.93 3.28
CA ARG A 265 -7.85 -30.68 3.51
C ARG A 265 -7.55 -30.76 5.00
N ASN A 266 -7.17 -31.94 5.47
CA ASN A 266 -6.78 -32.15 6.85
C ASN A 266 -5.27 -32.06 7.00
N TYR A 267 -4.82 -31.40 8.06
CA TYR A 267 -3.41 -31.25 8.39
C TYR A 267 -3.11 -31.82 9.78
N ASN A 268 -1.92 -32.37 9.96
CA ASN A 268 -1.42 -32.72 11.28
C ASN A 268 -0.94 -31.47 12.04
N ALA A 269 -0.61 -31.63 13.31
CA ALA A 269 -0.05 -30.55 14.13
C ALA A 269 1.29 -29.99 13.60
N ALA A 270 1.99 -30.72 12.72
CA ALA A 270 3.20 -30.26 12.04
C ALA A 270 2.90 -29.50 10.72
N GLY A 271 1.63 -29.33 10.35
CA GLY A 271 1.23 -28.67 9.11
C GLY A 271 1.36 -29.52 7.85
N GLU A 272 1.57 -30.83 7.99
CA GLU A 272 1.62 -31.76 6.86
C GLU A 272 0.20 -32.26 6.53
N GLN A 273 -0.12 -32.30 5.24
CA GLN A 273 -1.42 -32.80 4.80
C GLN A 273 -1.56 -34.30 5.12
N ILE A 274 -2.68 -34.68 5.73
CA ILE A 274 -3.03 -36.06 6.03
C ILE A 274 -4.14 -36.52 5.09
N GLY A 275 -3.87 -37.59 4.34
CA GLY A 275 -4.83 -38.21 3.44
C GLY A 275 -5.07 -37.42 2.15
N SER A 276 -5.89 -38.00 1.29
CA SER A 276 -6.36 -37.34 0.08
C SER A 276 -7.28 -36.15 0.45
N PRO A 277 -7.34 -35.10 -0.38
CA PRO A 277 -8.34 -34.05 -0.21
C PRO A 277 -9.72 -34.68 -0.09
N HIS A 278 -10.55 -34.17 0.82
CA HIS A 278 -11.96 -34.53 0.88
C HIS A 278 -12.63 -34.12 -0.44
N GLY A 279 -13.77 -34.72 -0.74
CA GLY A 279 -14.59 -34.33 -1.88
C GLY A 279 -14.94 -32.84 -1.87
N PRO A 280 -15.49 -32.31 -2.96
CA PRO A 280 -16.00 -30.95 -2.99
C PRO A 280 -16.93 -30.65 -1.79
N VAL A 281 -16.75 -29.48 -1.19
CA VAL A 281 -17.55 -28.98 -0.05
C VAL A 281 -18.61 -28.04 -0.58
N SER A 282 -19.84 -28.19 -0.09
CA SER A 282 -20.94 -27.27 -0.42
C SER A 282 -20.74 -25.93 0.28
N VAL A 283 -20.91 -24.81 -0.45
CA VAL A 283 -20.78 -23.46 0.12
C VAL A 283 -22.15 -22.81 0.24
N ALA A 284 -22.44 -22.24 1.41
CA ALA A 284 -23.62 -21.43 1.68
C ALA A 284 -23.20 -19.98 1.97
N PHE A 285 -23.75 -19.04 1.21
CA PHE A 285 -23.50 -17.61 1.42
C PHE A 285 -24.57 -17.01 2.33
N VAL A 286 -24.13 -16.32 3.37
CA VAL A 286 -24.97 -15.79 4.44
C VAL A 286 -24.90 -14.27 4.43
N SER A 287 -26.05 -13.61 4.36
CA SER A 287 -26.16 -12.16 4.51
C SER A 287 -26.26 -11.77 5.99
N ASN A 288 -25.75 -10.59 6.32
CA ASN A 288 -25.93 -10.01 7.65
C ASN A 288 -26.71 -8.69 7.48
N PRO A 289 -28.05 -8.71 7.62
CA PRO A 289 -28.90 -7.57 7.32
C PRO A 289 -28.55 -6.30 8.08
N LYS A 290 -27.99 -6.44 9.30
CA LYS A 290 -27.54 -5.30 10.10
C LYS A 290 -26.36 -4.61 9.44
N VAL A 291 -25.33 -5.39 9.10
CA VAL A 291 -24.13 -4.87 8.43
C VAL A 291 -24.48 -4.35 7.03
N ASP A 292 -25.36 -5.04 6.29
CA ASP A 292 -25.79 -4.59 4.96
C ASP A 292 -26.54 -3.26 5.00
N ALA A 293 -27.39 -3.05 6.01
CA ALA A 293 -28.07 -1.78 6.22
C ALA A 293 -27.09 -0.65 6.59
N GLU A 294 -26.11 -0.93 7.44
CA GLU A 294 -25.06 0.03 7.81
C GLU A 294 -24.20 0.41 6.60
N ILE A 295 -23.70 -0.56 5.84
CA ILE A 295 -22.87 -0.32 4.66
C ILE A 295 -23.66 0.45 3.59
N LYS A 296 -24.94 0.10 3.34
CA LYS A 296 -25.79 0.84 2.39
C LYS A 296 -25.97 2.31 2.78
N ALA A 297 -25.95 2.62 4.08
CA ALA A 297 -26.07 4.00 4.56
C ALA A 297 -24.84 4.87 4.23
N VAL A 298 -23.72 4.28 3.80
CA VAL A 298 -22.51 5.03 3.45
C VAL A 298 -22.63 5.80 2.13
N GLU A 299 -23.43 5.35 1.16
CA GLU A 299 -23.51 5.98 -0.16
C GLU A 299 -24.01 7.43 -0.11
N PRO A 300 -25.13 7.74 0.59
CA PRO A 300 -25.54 9.13 0.79
C PRO A 300 -24.48 9.97 1.53
N LEU A 301 -23.72 9.37 2.46
CA LEU A 301 -22.66 10.06 3.19
C LEU A 301 -21.50 10.42 2.25
N LEU A 302 -21.06 9.50 1.39
CA LEU A 302 -20.03 9.76 0.39
C LEU A 302 -20.44 10.89 -0.56
N GLN A 303 -21.68 10.86 -1.06
CA GLN A 303 -22.19 11.93 -1.92
C GLN A 303 -22.26 13.27 -1.16
N GLY A 304 -22.67 13.25 0.11
CA GLY A 304 -22.66 14.42 0.98
C GLY A 304 -21.26 15.00 1.18
N ILE A 305 -20.27 14.14 1.44
CA ILE A 305 -18.86 14.52 1.59
C ILE A 305 -18.30 15.10 0.28
N TYR A 306 -18.59 14.48 -0.86
CA TYR A 306 -18.19 15.00 -2.17
C TYR A 306 -18.76 16.41 -2.39
N ASN A 307 -20.05 16.61 -2.15
CA ASN A 307 -20.71 17.90 -2.30
C ASN A 307 -20.16 18.97 -1.34
N ALA A 308 -19.93 18.60 -0.08
CA ALA A 308 -19.34 19.49 0.93
C ALA A 308 -17.92 19.90 0.57
N SER A 309 -17.10 18.94 0.12
CA SER A 309 -15.74 19.19 -0.32
C SER A 309 -15.70 20.12 -1.54
N TRP A 310 -16.56 19.86 -2.54
CA TRP A 310 -16.67 20.72 -3.73
C TRP A 310 -17.11 22.14 -3.38
N LYS A 311 -18.06 22.27 -2.44
CA LYS A 311 -18.45 23.57 -1.91
C LYS A 311 -17.27 24.26 -1.22
N MET A 312 -16.51 23.57 -0.39
CA MET A 312 -15.32 24.12 0.27
C MET A 312 -14.28 24.60 -0.74
N CYS A 313 -14.05 23.85 -1.83
CA CYS A 313 -13.14 24.27 -2.91
C CYS A 313 -13.62 25.51 -3.66
N THR A 314 -14.93 25.78 -3.66
CA THR A 314 -15.52 26.99 -4.23
C THR A 314 -15.44 28.17 -3.25
N ASP A 315 -15.73 27.94 -1.97
CA ASP A 315 -15.68 28.97 -0.94
C ASP A 315 -14.23 29.39 -0.61
N VAL A 316 -13.29 28.44 -0.67
CA VAL A 316 -11.85 28.63 -0.46
C VAL A 316 -11.10 28.17 -1.70
N THR A 317 -11.00 29.04 -2.69
CA THR A 317 -10.53 28.67 -4.03
C THR A 317 -9.00 28.67 -4.10
N PHE A 318 -8.44 27.64 -4.76
CA PHE A 318 -7.06 27.68 -5.24
C PHE A 318 -7.08 28.24 -6.66
N GLU A 319 -7.02 29.58 -6.78
CA GLU A 319 -7.18 30.30 -8.06
C GLU A 319 -6.37 29.74 -9.23
N PRO A 320 -5.10 29.30 -9.05
CA PRO A 320 -4.30 28.80 -10.17
C PRO A 320 -4.84 27.49 -10.80
N ALA A 321 -5.57 26.68 -10.02
CA ALA A 321 -6.19 25.44 -10.47
C ALA A 321 -7.39 25.10 -9.56
N ALA A 322 -8.53 25.72 -9.81
CA ALA A 322 -9.69 25.66 -8.91
C ALA A 322 -10.23 24.23 -8.67
N ASN A 323 -9.98 23.31 -9.60
CA ASN A 323 -10.37 21.90 -9.54
C ASN A 323 -9.28 20.98 -8.95
N LEU A 324 -8.17 21.52 -8.45
CA LEU A 324 -7.12 20.74 -7.81
C LEU A 324 -7.56 20.32 -6.40
N THR A 325 -8.27 19.18 -6.34
CA THR A 325 -8.86 18.61 -5.13
C THR A 325 -9.12 17.12 -5.30
N LYS A 326 -9.09 16.34 -4.23
CA LYS A 326 -9.38 14.89 -4.28
C LYS A 326 -10.09 14.38 -3.04
N SER A 327 -11.42 14.53 -2.95
CA SER A 327 -12.20 14.08 -1.77
C SER A 327 -12.66 12.62 -1.85
N VAL A 328 -13.10 12.18 -3.03
CA VAL A 328 -13.59 10.83 -3.33
C VAL A 328 -12.83 10.31 -4.53
N MET A 329 -12.52 9.02 -4.52
CA MET A 329 -11.78 8.33 -5.57
C MET A 329 -12.50 7.07 -6.03
N ARG A 330 -12.14 6.59 -7.21
CA ARG A 330 -12.62 5.32 -7.76
C ARG A 330 -11.58 4.23 -7.52
N VAL A 331 -11.99 3.16 -6.84
CA VAL A 331 -11.17 2.01 -6.47
C VAL A 331 -11.92 0.71 -6.78
N PRO A 332 -11.28 -0.48 -6.78
CA PRO A 332 -11.89 -1.70 -7.34
C PRO A 332 -13.15 -2.17 -6.60
N CYS A 333 -13.08 -2.19 -5.27
CA CYS A 333 -14.23 -2.52 -4.42
C CYS A 333 -14.96 -1.25 -3.98
N GLY A 334 -14.25 -0.33 -3.32
CA GLY A 334 -14.83 0.86 -2.72
C GLY A 334 -15.78 0.54 -1.56
N PHE A 335 -16.33 1.57 -0.94
CA PHE A 335 -17.29 1.43 0.14
C PHE A 335 -18.60 0.89 -0.44
N ASN A 336 -19.22 -0.06 0.26
CA ASN A 336 -20.38 -0.83 -0.22
C ASN A 336 -20.16 -1.63 -1.52
N GLY A 337 -18.93 -1.81 -1.99
CA GLY A 337 -18.71 -2.43 -3.30
C GLY A 337 -19.11 -1.54 -4.48
N SER A 338 -19.31 -0.23 -4.25
CA SER A 338 -19.72 0.75 -5.27
C SER A 338 -18.62 1.14 -6.25
N GLY A 339 -17.37 0.78 -5.92
CA GLY A 339 -16.18 1.25 -6.59
C GLY A 339 -15.74 2.65 -6.18
N TYR A 340 -16.35 3.27 -5.16
CA TYR A 340 -15.96 4.60 -4.65
C TYR A 340 -15.54 4.55 -3.19
N ALA A 341 -14.48 5.26 -2.84
CA ALA A 341 -14.02 5.42 -1.46
C ALA A 341 -13.57 6.86 -1.21
N LEU A 342 -13.43 7.23 0.06
CA LEU A 342 -12.81 8.49 0.44
C LEU A 342 -11.33 8.46 0.03
N ALA A 343 -10.81 9.56 -0.52
CA ALA A 343 -9.40 9.62 -0.90
C ALA A 343 -8.46 9.37 0.29
N ALA A 344 -8.85 9.79 1.49
CA ALA A 344 -8.15 9.50 2.74
C ALA A 344 -7.87 8.01 2.98
N ALA A 345 -8.67 7.10 2.42
CA ALA A 345 -8.49 5.66 2.55
C ALA A 345 -7.21 5.13 1.86
N VAL A 346 -6.60 5.86 0.92
CA VAL A 346 -5.33 5.41 0.31
C VAL A 346 -4.17 5.41 1.30
N ASN A 347 -4.24 6.26 2.31
CA ASN A 347 -3.22 6.35 3.36
C ASN A 347 -3.18 5.10 4.25
N ASP A 348 -4.18 4.23 4.11
CA ASP A 348 -4.29 2.97 4.83
C ASP A 348 -3.99 1.75 3.97
N THR A 349 -3.44 1.98 2.77
CA THR A 349 -2.86 0.93 1.94
C THR A 349 -1.82 0.16 2.77
N PRO A 350 -1.83 -1.18 2.80
CA PRO A 350 -0.83 -1.95 3.54
C PRO A 350 0.57 -1.77 2.94
N PRO A 351 1.64 -1.97 3.73
CA PRO A 351 2.99 -1.91 3.19
C PRO A 351 3.26 -3.05 2.18
N SER A 352 4.13 -2.77 1.22
CA SER A 352 4.45 -3.68 0.11
C SER A 352 5.32 -4.88 0.47
N PHE A 353 5.98 -4.85 1.62
CA PHE A 353 6.96 -5.85 2.03
C PHE A 353 6.77 -6.26 3.50
N PRO A 354 7.23 -7.45 3.92
CA PRO A 354 7.24 -7.85 5.32
C PRO A 354 8.15 -6.94 6.14
N ASP A 355 7.92 -6.82 7.45
CA ASP A 355 8.67 -5.89 8.30
C ASP A 355 10.18 -6.12 8.30
N ALA A 356 10.62 -7.38 8.25
CA ALA A 356 12.05 -7.70 8.15
C ALA A 356 12.70 -7.17 6.86
N THR A 357 11.97 -7.24 5.74
CA THR A 357 12.40 -6.69 4.45
C THR A 357 12.33 -5.17 4.48
N LEU A 358 11.27 -4.57 5.05
CA LEU A 358 11.16 -3.12 5.21
C LEU A 358 12.30 -2.55 6.06
N GLU A 359 12.63 -3.20 7.18
CA GLU A 359 13.76 -2.84 8.04
C GLU A 359 15.08 -2.92 7.26
N ALA A 360 15.28 -3.98 6.49
CA ALA A 360 16.47 -4.14 5.66
C ALA A 360 16.58 -3.03 4.60
N ILE A 361 15.52 -2.75 3.84
CA ILE A 361 15.53 -1.68 2.82
C ILE A 361 15.72 -0.32 3.48
N PHE A 362 14.92 -0.01 4.51
CA PHE A 362 14.90 1.31 5.12
C PHE A 362 16.22 1.62 5.83
N SER A 363 16.82 0.65 6.52
CA SER A 363 18.15 0.82 7.13
C SER A 363 19.23 1.13 6.09
N ARG A 364 19.16 0.56 4.89
CA ARG A 364 20.04 0.90 3.76
C ARG A 364 19.78 2.32 3.25
N CYS A 365 18.52 2.74 3.20
CA CYS A 365 18.16 4.10 2.82
C CYS A 365 18.66 5.14 3.83
N VAL A 366 18.52 4.88 5.14
CA VAL A 366 19.07 5.75 6.18
C VAL A 366 20.59 5.84 6.06
N ARG A 367 21.28 4.70 5.89
CA ARG A 367 22.73 4.68 5.68
C ARG A 367 23.14 5.46 4.43
N ALA A 368 22.35 5.38 3.35
CA ALA A 368 22.60 6.14 2.14
C ALA A 368 22.45 7.65 2.35
N GLU A 369 21.56 8.10 3.23
CA GLU A 369 21.34 9.53 3.54
C GLU A 369 22.26 10.08 4.63
N CYS A 370 22.85 9.24 5.46
CA CYS A 370 23.87 9.65 6.42
C CYS A 370 25.19 10.00 5.71
N ASP A 371 25.92 10.96 6.25
CA ASP A 371 27.27 11.26 5.77
C ASP A 371 28.26 10.23 6.37
N ALA A 372 28.86 9.42 5.51
CA ALA A 372 29.79 8.36 5.92
C ALA A 372 31.08 8.91 6.53
N ASP A 373 31.45 10.16 6.22
CA ASP A 373 32.71 10.80 6.64
C ASP A 373 32.53 11.66 7.91
N LEU A 374 31.30 12.04 8.26
CA LEU A 374 30.99 12.80 9.48
C LEU A 374 30.79 11.88 10.70
N CYS A 375 31.86 11.24 11.15
CA CYS A 375 31.91 10.67 12.49
C CYS A 375 32.21 11.76 13.53
N VAL A 376 31.17 12.33 14.15
CA VAL A 376 31.36 13.26 15.29
C VAL A 376 31.65 12.41 16.54
N GLU A 377 32.79 12.66 17.19
CA GLU A 377 33.21 11.94 18.41
C GLU A 377 33.35 10.41 18.25
N GLY A 378 33.60 9.92 17.03
CA GLY A 378 33.75 8.49 16.74
C GLY A 378 32.42 7.72 16.68
N LYS A 379 31.27 8.40 16.67
CA LYS A 379 29.96 7.80 16.42
C LYS A 379 29.50 8.11 14.99
N CYS A 380 29.20 7.07 14.24
CA CYS A 380 28.58 7.18 12.92
C CYS A 380 27.13 7.68 13.08
N GLU A 381 26.72 8.70 12.32
CA GLU A 381 25.36 9.28 12.37
C GLU A 381 24.26 8.20 12.26
N TYR A 382 24.49 7.20 11.41
CA TYR A 382 23.62 6.04 11.22
C TYR A 382 23.31 5.28 12.52
N GLU A 383 24.33 5.00 13.34
CA GLU A 383 24.13 4.32 14.63
C GLU A 383 23.59 5.27 15.70
N ASP A 384 23.92 6.56 15.62
CA ASP A 384 23.42 7.59 16.54
C ASP A 384 21.90 7.81 16.37
N ILE A 385 21.38 7.75 15.14
CA ILE A 385 19.93 7.78 14.84
C ILE A 385 19.23 6.65 15.59
N LYS A 386 19.74 5.41 15.44
CA LYS A 386 19.18 4.22 16.07
C LYS A 386 19.19 4.33 17.60
N ALA A 387 20.31 4.76 18.18
CA ALA A 387 20.44 4.87 19.63
C ALA A 387 19.58 6.01 20.20
N SER A 388 19.60 7.18 19.57
CA SER A 388 18.91 8.38 20.07
C SER A 388 17.39 8.32 19.90
N LEU A 389 16.89 7.46 19.01
CA LEU A 389 15.47 7.26 18.74
C LEU A 389 14.98 5.85 19.13
N GLU A 390 15.66 5.18 20.06
CA GLU A 390 15.14 3.96 20.70
C GLU A 390 13.79 4.20 21.41
N HIS A 391 13.58 5.44 21.87
CA HIS A 391 12.32 5.93 22.40
C HIS A 391 11.94 7.26 21.73
N PRO A 392 10.67 7.69 21.81
CA PRO A 392 10.28 9.01 21.32
C PRO A 392 11.09 10.11 21.99
N SER A 393 11.84 10.87 21.19
CA SER A 393 12.69 11.97 21.66
C SER A 393 12.50 13.17 20.73
N PRO A 394 11.90 14.27 21.21
CA PRO A 394 11.69 15.46 20.39
C PRO A 394 13.03 16.13 20.02
N ASP A 395 14.06 16.07 20.88
CA ASP A 395 15.39 16.60 20.57
C ASP A 395 16.11 15.78 19.50
N ALA A 396 16.08 14.44 19.59
CA ALA A 396 16.62 13.59 18.54
C ALA A 396 15.83 13.75 17.23
N THR A 397 14.50 13.93 17.33
CA THR A 397 13.63 14.21 16.18
C THR A 397 14.03 15.52 15.49
N LEU A 398 14.30 16.61 16.24
CA LEU A 398 14.77 17.87 15.65
C LEU A 398 16.05 17.68 14.84
N ARG A 399 16.93 16.77 15.27
CA ARG A 399 18.20 16.47 14.61
C ARG A 399 18.03 15.57 13.38
N TYR A 400 17.24 14.51 13.46
CA TYR A 400 17.26 13.42 12.46
C TYR A 400 16.01 13.29 11.60
N ALA A 401 14.90 13.97 11.91
CA ALA A 401 13.65 13.83 11.15
C ALA A 401 13.85 14.11 9.65
N GLY A 402 14.69 15.09 9.29
CA GLY A 402 15.01 15.40 7.91
C GLY A 402 15.72 14.27 7.16
N VAL A 403 16.67 13.58 7.82
CA VAL A 403 17.40 12.43 7.27
C VAL A 403 16.43 11.25 7.07
N LEU A 404 15.60 10.96 8.07
CA LEU A 404 14.61 9.88 8.00
C LEU A 404 13.57 10.12 6.90
N ALA A 405 13.09 11.36 6.73
CA ALA A 405 12.19 11.73 5.65
C ALA A 405 12.87 11.65 4.26
N SER A 406 14.13 12.08 4.15
CA SER A 406 14.90 11.91 2.90
C SER A 406 15.13 10.43 2.57
N ALA A 407 15.37 9.58 3.57
CA ALA A 407 15.49 8.15 3.38
C ALA A 407 14.20 7.51 2.84
N MET A 408 13.03 8.12 3.07
CA MET A 408 11.78 7.67 2.43
C MET A 408 11.71 8.02 0.94
N SER A 409 12.27 9.16 0.51
CA SER A 409 12.45 9.46 -0.92
C SER A 409 13.41 8.46 -1.58
N THR A 410 14.48 8.10 -0.88
CA THR A 410 15.45 7.07 -1.27
C THR A 410 14.78 5.70 -1.38
N PHE A 411 13.93 5.35 -0.42
CA PHE A 411 13.12 4.14 -0.44
C PHE A 411 12.24 4.11 -1.69
N SER A 412 11.46 5.15 -1.95
CA SER A 412 10.58 5.21 -3.14
C SER A 412 11.37 5.10 -4.44
N ALA A 413 12.49 5.82 -4.58
CA ALA A 413 13.33 5.75 -5.78
C ALA A 413 13.92 4.35 -6.01
N TYR A 414 14.17 3.61 -4.94
CA TYR A 414 14.67 2.24 -4.99
C TYR A 414 13.57 1.21 -5.31
N THR A 415 12.45 1.27 -4.59
CA THR A 415 11.42 0.23 -4.61
C THR A 415 10.34 0.42 -5.65
N MET A 416 10.19 1.64 -6.16
CA MET A 416 9.11 2.02 -7.06
C MET A 416 9.66 2.93 -8.16
N PRO A 417 10.10 2.35 -9.29
CA PRO A 417 10.48 3.15 -10.44
C PRO A 417 9.31 4.05 -10.83
N TYR A 418 9.52 5.36 -10.85
CA TYR A 418 8.45 6.30 -11.14
C TYR A 418 8.00 6.22 -12.60
N ARG A 419 6.70 5.99 -12.82
CA ARG A 419 6.08 6.15 -14.15
C ARG A 419 5.37 7.51 -14.19
N VAL A 420 5.58 8.29 -15.24
CA VAL A 420 4.57 9.29 -15.63
C VAL A 420 3.43 8.48 -16.17
N ASP A 421 2.32 8.49 -15.45
CA ASP A 421 1.15 7.78 -15.90
C ASP A 421 0.72 8.34 -17.24
N GLY A 422 0.97 7.58 -18.30
CA GLY A 422 0.41 7.86 -19.59
C GLY A 422 0.82 6.87 -20.65
N THR A 423 -0.07 6.66 -21.63
CA THR A 423 0.26 5.81 -22.77
C THR A 423 1.30 6.54 -23.61
N PRO A 424 2.50 5.98 -23.83
CA PRO A 424 3.29 6.36 -24.99
C PRO A 424 2.50 5.97 -26.24
N VAL A 425 1.91 6.97 -26.87
CA VAL A 425 1.34 6.90 -28.20
C VAL A 425 2.47 7.17 -29.18
N VAL A 426 2.80 6.17 -29.99
CA VAL A 426 3.67 6.41 -31.14
C VAL A 426 2.83 7.15 -32.17
N GLU A 427 3.00 8.46 -32.23
CA GLU A 427 2.46 9.31 -33.29
C GLU A 427 3.49 9.35 -34.44
N PRO A 428 3.09 9.67 -35.70
CA PRO A 428 4.04 9.85 -36.80
C PRO A 428 5.16 10.88 -36.52
N THR A 429 4.96 11.74 -35.52
CA THR A 429 5.88 12.79 -35.07
C THR A 429 6.75 12.40 -33.86
N GLY A 430 6.56 11.20 -33.28
CA GLY A 430 7.32 10.74 -32.11
C GLY A 430 6.45 10.06 -31.05
N ILE A 431 7.06 9.75 -29.91
CA ILE A 431 6.36 9.18 -28.75
C ILE A 431 5.72 10.31 -27.95
N LYS A 432 4.40 10.27 -27.79
CA LYS A 432 3.63 11.20 -26.96
C LYS A 432 3.06 10.50 -25.74
N MET A 433 3.27 11.05 -24.57
CA MET A 433 2.70 10.53 -23.32
C MET A 433 1.31 11.12 -23.07
N VAL A 434 0.31 10.28 -22.75
CA VAL A 434 -1.07 10.73 -22.44
C VAL A 434 -1.37 10.58 -20.95
N GLN A 435 -1.41 11.68 -20.19
CA GLN A 435 -1.49 11.65 -18.72
C GLN A 435 -2.73 10.93 -18.14
N SER A 436 -2.59 10.14 -17.07
CA SER A 436 -3.73 9.54 -16.32
C SER A 436 -3.42 9.12 -14.88
N GLU A 437 -3.84 9.90 -13.89
CA GLU A 437 -3.71 9.54 -12.47
C GLU A 437 -4.33 8.16 -12.12
N SER A 438 -3.84 7.47 -11.09
CA SER A 438 -4.43 6.20 -10.63
C SER A 438 -4.25 5.99 -9.13
N TRP A 439 -5.19 6.52 -8.34
CA TRP A 439 -5.21 6.36 -6.89
C TRP A 439 -5.57 4.92 -6.52
N ARG A 440 -4.64 4.25 -5.85
CA ARG A 440 -4.80 2.85 -5.45
C ARG A 440 -5.06 2.72 -3.96
N ALA A 441 -5.95 1.81 -3.62
CA ALA A 441 -6.12 1.31 -2.26
C ALA A 441 -5.29 0.04 -1.99
N GLU A 442 -4.56 -0.45 -3.00
CA GLU A 442 -3.80 -1.70 -2.95
C GLU A 442 -2.30 -1.39 -2.95
N ALA A 443 -1.54 -2.19 -2.21
CA ALA A 443 -0.09 -2.04 -2.14
C ALA A 443 0.56 -2.30 -3.50
N ILE A 444 1.72 -1.68 -3.73
CA ILE A 444 2.63 -2.13 -4.78
C ILE A 444 3.11 -3.53 -4.40
N ARG A 445 3.10 -4.46 -5.34
CA ARG A 445 3.23 -5.88 -5.03
C ARG A 445 4.53 -6.53 -5.46
N SER A 446 5.33 -5.80 -6.20
CA SER A 446 6.61 -6.25 -6.68
C SER A 446 7.53 -5.05 -6.82
N ILE A 447 8.80 -5.22 -6.50
CA ILE A 447 9.81 -4.17 -6.63
C ILE A 447 10.09 -3.79 -8.09
N VAL A 448 9.68 -4.63 -9.04
CA VAL A 448 9.74 -4.31 -10.48
C VAL A 448 8.49 -3.62 -10.99
N HIS A 449 7.51 -3.33 -10.13
CA HIS A 449 6.32 -2.57 -10.51
C HIS A 449 6.55 -1.07 -10.32
N ALA A 450 6.19 -0.29 -11.34
CA ALA A 450 6.21 1.15 -11.30
C ALA A 450 4.87 1.72 -10.82
N ASP A 451 4.90 2.89 -10.19
CA ASP A 451 3.73 3.70 -9.86
C ASP A 451 3.93 5.20 -10.08
N ASP A 452 2.84 5.95 -10.00
CA ASP A 452 2.83 7.41 -10.10
C ASP A 452 3.01 8.05 -8.70
N CYS A 453 2.93 9.38 -8.62
CA CYS A 453 3.30 10.18 -7.47
C CYS A 453 2.46 9.86 -6.23
N ASP A 454 1.18 9.58 -6.43
CA ASP A 454 0.25 9.10 -5.42
C ASP A 454 0.65 7.71 -4.89
N GLY A 455 1.04 6.78 -5.76
CA GLY A 455 1.55 5.46 -5.36
C GLY A 455 2.77 5.56 -4.45
N SER A 456 3.73 6.44 -4.75
CA SER A 456 4.87 6.67 -3.86
C SER A 456 4.47 7.29 -2.53
N ALA A 457 3.55 8.25 -2.55
CA ALA A 457 3.06 8.89 -1.34
C ALA A 457 2.41 7.85 -0.41
N CYS A 458 1.53 7.00 -0.98
CA CYS A 458 0.89 5.91 -0.25
C CYS A 458 1.89 4.90 0.29
N SER A 459 2.92 4.57 -0.49
CA SER A 459 4.01 3.68 -0.04
C SER A 459 4.77 4.27 1.15
N ALA A 460 5.14 5.55 1.11
CA ALA A 460 5.84 6.18 2.21
C ALA A 460 4.97 6.25 3.49
N ILE A 461 3.67 6.54 3.32
CA ILE A 461 2.72 6.64 4.43
C ILE A 461 2.42 5.28 5.06
N SER A 462 2.28 4.22 4.26
CA SER A 462 2.04 2.87 4.78
C SER A 462 3.21 2.39 5.63
N ILE A 463 4.45 2.71 5.23
CA ILE A 463 5.66 2.41 6.00
C ILE A 463 5.71 3.24 7.28
N LEU A 464 5.42 4.54 7.23
CA LEU A 464 5.33 5.38 8.43
C LEU A 464 4.27 4.89 9.43
N LYS A 465 3.11 4.48 8.92
CA LYS A 465 2.03 3.89 9.73
C LYS A 465 2.51 2.59 10.39
N ARG A 466 3.14 1.69 9.63
CA ARG A 466 3.68 0.44 10.19
C ARG A 466 4.81 0.68 11.18
N ALA A 467 5.73 1.60 10.88
CA ALA A 467 6.81 2.04 11.76
C ALA A 467 6.28 2.60 13.09
N THR A 468 5.17 3.35 13.06
CA THR A 468 4.51 3.85 14.26
C THR A 468 3.97 2.71 15.13
N ALA A 469 3.32 1.71 14.53
CA ALA A 469 2.84 0.52 15.23
C ALA A 469 4.01 -0.31 15.81
N ILE A 470 5.10 -0.49 15.05
CA ILE A 470 6.33 -1.18 15.53
C ILE A 470 6.91 -0.44 16.74
N ALA A 471 7.00 0.89 16.68
CA ALA A 471 7.54 1.70 17.76
C ALA A 471 6.70 1.65 19.05
N GLU A 472 5.39 1.38 18.94
CA GLU A 472 4.48 1.19 20.07
C GLU A 472 4.71 -0.12 20.81
N ASP A 473 5.16 -1.18 20.13
CA ASP A 473 5.57 -2.46 20.73
C ASP A 473 7.04 -2.42 21.18
N VAL A 474 7.28 -1.65 22.25
CA VAL A 474 8.63 -1.38 22.80
C VAL A 474 9.40 -2.65 23.20
N ASP A 475 8.70 -3.69 23.64
CA ASP A 475 9.33 -4.92 24.13
C ASP A 475 9.42 -6.05 23.10
N GLY A 476 8.65 -5.99 22.02
CA GLY A 476 8.66 -6.95 20.91
C GLY A 476 9.28 -6.40 19.64
N GLU A 477 8.44 -5.88 18.74
CA GLU A 477 8.84 -5.48 17.38
C GLU A 477 9.86 -4.35 17.34
N ALA A 478 9.79 -3.37 18.25
CA ALA A 478 10.71 -2.22 18.23
C ALA A 478 12.19 -2.64 18.36
N LYS A 479 12.47 -3.66 19.18
CA LYS A 479 13.83 -4.21 19.35
C LYS A 479 14.29 -5.01 18.13
N ARG A 480 13.35 -5.66 17.43
CA ARG A 480 13.62 -6.48 16.24
C ARG A 480 13.85 -5.62 15.00
N TYR A 481 13.18 -4.47 14.91
CA TYR A 481 13.21 -3.55 13.77
C TYR A 481 13.57 -2.12 14.21
N PRO A 482 14.81 -1.90 14.67
CA PRO A 482 15.21 -0.64 15.31
C PRO A 482 15.16 0.59 14.39
N TYR A 483 15.39 0.47 13.08
CA TYR A 483 15.32 1.63 12.18
C TYR A 483 13.88 2.02 11.86
N LEU A 484 12.97 1.05 11.69
CA LEU A 484 11.53 1.31 11.64
C LEU A 484 11.02 1.88 12.97
N ALA A 485 11.50 1.38 14.10
CA ALA A 485 11.14 1.94 15.41
C ALA A 485 11.61 3.41 15.53
N ALA A 486 12.84 3.72 15.09
CA ALA A 486 13.37 5.09 15.07
C ALA A 486 12.51 6.02 14.19
N LEU A 487 12.06 5.54 13.03
CA LEU A 487 11.14 6.25 12.15
C LEU A 487 9.80 6.56 12.85
N GLY A 488 9.21 5.59 13.55
CA GLY A 488 7.96 5.75 14.31
C GLY A 488 8.12 6.64 15.55
N ASN A 489 9.22 6.50 16.29
CA ASN A 489 9.55 7.33 17.45
C ASN A 489 9.85 8.80 17.07
N SER A 490 10.28 9.05 15.82
CA SER A 490 10.51 10.39 15.27
C SER A 490 9.28 10.94 14.56
N LEU A 491 9.08 10.54 13.29
CA LEU A 491 8.01 11.08 12.45
C LEU A 491 6.63 10.63 12.94
N GLY A 492 6.46 9.35 13.26
CA GLY A 492 5.18 8.81 13.75
C GLY A 492 4.66 9.52 15.01
N THR A 493 5.57 9.83 15.93
CA THR A 493 5.21 10.43 17.22
C THR A 493 5.04 11.94 17.16
N HIS A 494 5.89 12.66 16.42
CA HIS A 494 5.93 14.13 16.46
C HIS A 494 5.30 14.83 15.25
N TYR A 495 4.92 14.10 14.21
CA TYR A 495 4.35 14.65 12.97
C TYR A 495 2.94 14.11 12.69
N VAL A 496 2.11 14.93 12.06
CA VAL A 496 0.94 14.51 11.29
C VAL A 496 1.43 14.23 9.88
N TYR A 497 1.15 13.05 9.34
CA TYR A 497 1.58 12.67 8.01
C TYR A 497 0.42 12.16 7.17
N GLY A 498 0.49 12.40 5.86
CA GLY A 498 -0.57 12.05 4.94
C GLY A 498 -0.24 12.41 3.49
N THR A 499 -1.09 11.97 2.57
CA THR A 499 -0.97 12.27 1.14
C THR A 499 -1.43 13.70 0.92
N THR A 500 -0.54 14.53 0.37
CA THR A 500 -0.80 15.94 0.07
C THR A 500 -0.98 16.13 -1.42
N VAL A 501 -2.10 16.72 -1.82
CA VAL A 501 -2.34 17.21 -3.17
C VAL A 501 -1.76 18.61 -3.27
N LEU A 502 -0.90 18.84 -4.25
CA LEU A 502 -0.20 20.10 -4.44
C LEU A 502 -0.11 20.51 -5.92
N ALA A 503 0.11 21.79 -6.14
CA ALA A 503 0.49 22.34 -7.43
C ALA A 503 2.02 22.28 -7.57
N ALA A 504 2.49 21.69 -8.66
CA ALA A 504 3.89 21.65 -9.06
C ALA A 504 4.08 22.31 -10.42
N ASN A 505 5.31 22.69 -10.74
CA ASN A 505 5.62 23.27 -12.06
C ASN A 505 5.85 22.23 -13.17
N ALA A 506 5.93 20.94 -12.84
CA ALA A 506 6.05 19.84 -13.79
C ALA A 506 5.33 18.59 -13.26
N GLY A 507 5.15 17.56 -14.09
CA GLY A 507 4.53 16.29 -13.65
C GLY A 507 5.43 15.44 -12.75
N HIS A 508 6.73 15.74 -12.68
CA HIS A 508 7.68 15.01 -11.83
C HIS A 508 8.89 15.88 -11.47
N ALA A 509 9.53 15.56 -10.35
CA ALA A 509 10.59 16.38 -9.78
C ALA A 509 11.90 16.35 -10.60
N ASP A 510 12.11 15.36 -11.46
CA ASP A 510 13.27 15.36 -12.38
C ASP A 510 13.24 16.53 -13.38
N ALA A 511 12.05 17.06 -13.71
CA ALA A 511 11.84 18.20 -14.60
C ALA A 511 11.64 19.53 -13.83
N ALA A 512 12.09 19.60 -12.57
CA ALA A 512 12.02 20.80 -11.75
C ALA A 512 12.65 22.02 -12.48
N ASN A 513 12.01 23.18 -12.37
CA ASN A 513 12.34 24.43 -13.06
C ASN A 513 12.20 24.44 -14.60
N GLU A 514 11.90 23.33 -15.28
CA GLU A 514 11.81 23.30 -16.76
C GLU A 514 10.53 23.97 -17.29
N HIS A 515 9.45 23.96 -16.51
CA HIS A 515 8.13 24.44 -16.94
C HIS A 515 7.50 25.41 -15.93
N ALA A 516 8.26 26.41 -15.46
CA ALA A 516 7.84 27.35 -14.41
C ALA A 516 6.50 28.09 -14.65
N ALA A 517 5.96 28.09 -15.88
CA ALA A 517 4.67 28.69 -16.23
C ALA A 517 3.48 27.70 -16.23
N GLN A 518 3.72 26.39 -16.15
CA GLN A 518 2.69 25.37 -16.12
C GLN A 518 2.37 24.95 -14.68
N ILE A 519 1.13 24.50 -14.46
CA ILE A 519 0.70 23.92 -13.19
C ILE A 519 0.29 22.49 -13.47
N ALA A 520 1.02 21.56 -12.85
CA ALA A 520 0.64 20.16 -12.78
C ALA A 520 0.07 19.88 -11.37
N GLY A 521 -0.98 19.06 -11.32
CA GLY A 521 -1.37 18.42 -10.07
C GLY A 521 -0.33 17.36 -9.71
N HIS A 522 0.02 17.28 -8.43
CA HIS A 522 1.01 16.33 -7.92
C HIS A 522 0.61 15.82 -6.54
N ALA A 523 1.09 14.64 -6.16
CA ALA A 523 0.88 14.05 -4.85
C ALA A 523 2.20 13.67 -4.18
N ILE A 524 2.35 13.98 -2.89
CA ILE A 524 3.52 13.57 -2.09
C ILE A 524 3.06 13.09 -0.72
N ALA A 525 3.90 12.29 -0.06
CA ALA A 525 3.78 12.14 1.38
C ALA A 525 4.38 13.38 2.05
N LEU A 526 3.62 14.00 2.95
CA LEU A 526 4.03 15.18 3.68
C LEU A 526 3.95 14.89 5.18
N ALA A 527 4.98 15.25 5.93
CA ALA A 527 4.98 15.22 7.38
C ALA A 527 5.01 16.67 7.91
N ILE A 528 3.94 17.07 8.59
CA ILE A 528 3.81 18.39 9.24
C ILE A 528 3.97 18.20 10.75
N PRO A 529 4.83 18.95 11.44
CA PRO A 529 4.97 18.81 12.88
C PRO A 529 3.62 19.00 13.58
N LYS A 530 3.26 18.12 14.52
CA LYS A 530 1.96 18.18 15.22
C LYS A 530 1.73 19.56 15.87
N VAL A 531 2.76 20.17 16.46
CA VAL A 531 2.67 21.52 17.04
C VAL A 531 2.28 22.58 15.99
N VAL A 532 2.85 22.50 14.78
CA VAL A 532 2.58 23.42 13.67
C VAL A 532 1.20 23.17 13.09
N PHE A 533 0.84 21.89 12.90
CA PHE A 533 -0.48 21.51 12.39
C PHE A 533 -1.62 21.91 13.33
N LEU A 534 -1.44 21.70 14.65
CA LEU A 534 -2.39 22.14 15.67
C LEU A 534 -2.51 23.67 15.72
N ALA A 535 -1.39 24.41 15.58
CA ALA A 535 -1.42 25.86 15.48
C ALA A 535 -2.16 26.35 14.23
N ALA A 536 -1.91 25.73 13.08
CA ALA A 536 -2.62 26.04 11.84
C ALA A 536 -4.13 25.75 11.93
N LEU A 537 -4.53 24.69 12.64
CA LEU A 537 -5.93 24.36 12.94
C LEU A 537 -6.58 25.37 13.90
N ASP A 538 -5.90 25.78 14.97
CA ASP A 538 -6.40 26.75 15.95
C ASP A 538 -6.52 28.16 15.34
N ASP A 539 -5.50 28.60 14.60
CA ASP A 539 -5.49 29.91 13.96
C ASP A 539 -6.59 30.00 12.89
N ALA A 540 -6.83 28.93 12.12
CA ALA A 540 -7.92 28.86 11.13
C ALA A 540 -9.31 28.71 11.78
N ALA A 541 -9.43 28.00 12.92
CA ALA A 541 -10.68 27.87 13.67
C ALA A 541 -11.26 29.22 14.13
N ARG A 542 -10.41 30.24 14.24
CA ARG A 542 -10.79 31.60 14.61
C ARG A 542 -11.38 32.41 13.45
N GLY A 543 -11.11 32.02 12.21
CA GLY A 543 -11.57 32.68 10.99
C GLY A 543 -13.00 32.34 10.59
N ASN A 544 -13.41 32.87 9.42
CA ASN A 544 -14.73 32.64 8.83
C ASN A 544 -14.62 32.17 7.38
N ILE A 545 -15.51 31.26 6.96
CA ILE A 545 -15.68 30.82 5.56
C ILE A 545 -17.13 31.03 5.19
N GLY A 546 -17.39 31.74 4.09
CA GLY A 546 -18.75 32.04 3.64
C GLY A 546 -19.60 32.75 4.71
N GLY A 547 -18.99 33.59 5.55
CA GLY A 547 -19.64 34.30 6.64
C GLY A 547 -19.98 33.45 7.88
N LYS A 548 -19.52 32.19 7.94
CA LYS A 548 -19.69 31.30 9.09
C LYS A 548 -18.35 31.06 9.78
N PRO A 549 -18.30 31.05 11.12
CA PRO A 549 -17.07 30.67 11.83
C PRO A 549 -16.73 29.21 11.52
N VAL A 550 -15.44 28.92 11.33
CA VAL A 550 -14.97 27.55 11.10
C VAL A 550 -15.29 26.67 12.31
N VAL A 551 -15.03 27.17 13.51
CA VAL A 551 -15.47 26.57 14.78
C VAL A 551 -16.21 27.63 15.59
N LYS A 552 -17.37 27.25 16.17
CA LYS A 552 -18.16 28.15 17.02
C LYS A 552 -17.31 28.68 18.17
N VAL A 553 -17.46 29.97 18.49
CA VAL A 553 -16.59 30.68 19.44
C VAL A 553 -16.53 30.00 20.80
N GLU A 554 -17.68 29.54 21.29
CA GLU A 554 -17.87 28.85 22.57
C GLU A 554 -17.31 27.41 22.61
N GLU A 555 -16.98 26.83 21.46
CA GLU A 555 -16.45 25.47 21.32
C GLU A 555 -14.93 25.44 21.05
N ARG A 556 -14.31 26.59 20.72
CA ARG A 556 -12.91 26.68 20.28
C ARG A 556 -11.92 26.02 21.25
N ASP A 557 -11.96 26.39 22.52
CA ASP A 557 -11.03 25.85 23.52
C ASP A 557 -11.21 24.34 23.72
N LYS A 558 -12.47 23.87 23.67
CA LYS A 558 -12.80 22.44 23.78
C LYS A 558 -12.26 21.66 22.59
N VAL A 559 -12.45 22.18 21.37
CA VAL A 559 -11.95 21.57 20.13
C VAL A 559 -10.42 21.57 20.10
N ALA A 560 -9.78 22.67 20.48
CA ALA A 560 -8.31 22.75 20.54
C ALA A 560 -7.73 21.72 21.52
N LYS A 561 -8.32 21.61 22.71
CA LYS A 561 -7.94 20.60 23.70
C LYS A 561 -8.15 19.16 23.19
N ALA A 562 -9.32 18.88 22.61
CA ALA A 562 -9.64 17.56 22.07
C ALA A 562 -8.66 17.14 20.95
N ARG A 563 -8.31 18.07 20.04
CA ARG A 563 -7.32 17.83 18.98
C ARG A 563 -5.94 17.51 19.56
N PHE A 564 -5.51 18.25 20.58
CA PHE A 564 -4.23 18.00 21.26
C PHE A 564 -4.20 16.63 21.92
N ASP A 565 -5.22 16.30 22.72
CA ASP A 565 -5.29 15.01 23.43
C ASP A 565 -5.40 13.84 22.44
N ALA A 566 -6.07 14.03 21.30
CA ALA A 566 -6.16 13.01 20.26
C ALA A 566 -4.79 12.69 19.62
N VAL A 567 -3.98 13.71 19.27
CA VAL A 567 -2.68 13.49 18.60
C VAL A 567 -1.51 13.25 19.58
N TYR A 568 -1.70 13.59 20.86
CA TYR A 568 -0.79 13.29 21.98
C TYR A 568 -1.55 12.62 23.13
N PRO A 569 -2.04 11.38 22.94
CA PRO A 569 -2.72 10.65 24.00
C PRO A 569 -1.79 10.41 25.19
N ALA A 570 -2.37 10.14 26.37
CA ALA A 570 -1.61 9.97 27.61
C ALA A 570 -0.46 8.97 27.48
N ALA A 571 -0.70 7.83 26.84
CA ALA A 571 0.32 6.79 26.60
C ALA A 571 1.54 7.31 25.80
N VAL A 572 1.33 8.15 24.79
CA VAL A 572 2.43 8.76 24.01
C VAL A 572 3.20 9.76 24.86
N ARG A 573 2.50 10.61 25.64
CA ARG A 573 3.14 11.57 26.54
C ARG A 573 3.96 10.89 27.63
N GLU A 574 3.48 9.77 28.16
CA GLU A 574 4.23 8.95 29.12
C GLU A 574 5.50 8.34 28.51
N ARG A 575 5.45 7.89 27.25
CA ARG A 575 6.64 7.40 26.53
C ARG A 575 7.70 8.48 26.33
N ILE A 576 7.28 9.69 25.93
CA ILE A 576 8.17 10.86 25.82
C ILE A 576 8.76 11.23 27.20
N ALA A 577 7.97 11.15 28.27
CA ALA A 577 8.48 11.42 29.62
C ALA A 577 9.47 10.36 30.12
N LYS A 578 9.30 9.08 29.72
CA LYS A 578 10.22 7.99 30.10
C LYS A 578 11.56 8.07 29.38
N SER A 579 11.59 8.47 28.11
CA SER A 579 12.84 8.60 27.34
C SER A 579 13.77 9.66 27.95
N THR A 580 13.19 10.74 28.46
CA THR A 580 13.95 11.85 29.04
C THR A 580 14.52 11.55 30.42
N ALA A 581 13.92 10.63 31.18
CA ALA A 581 14.33 10.28 32.55
C ALA A 581 15.77 9.74 32.69
N GLN A 582 16.45 9.42 31.58
CA GLN A 582 17.83 8.93 31.58
C GLN A 582 18.89 10.06 31.72
N ASP A 583 18.54 11.33 31.48
CA ASP A 583 19.42 12.49 31.69
C ASP A 583 18.72 13.57 32.53
N ALA A 584 18.96 13.56 33.85
CA ALA A 584 18.28 14.43 34.82
C ALA A 584 18.37 15.94 34.53
N SER A 585 19.29 16.39 33.67
CA SER A 585 19.45 17.80 33.30
C SER A 585 18.49 18.26 32.19
N THR A 586 17.99 17.35 31.35
CA THR A 586 17.09 17.62 30.21
C THR A 586 15.62 17.21 30.48
N VAL A 587 15.39 16.33 31.46
CA VAL A 587 14.04 15.84 31.92
C VAL A 587 13.00 16.94 32.10
N SER A 588 13.42 18.09 32.62
CA SER A 588 12.53 19.18 33.03
C SER A 588 11.76 19.80 31.87
N ASP A 589 12.38 19.95 30.71
CA ASP A 589 11.90 20.91 29.71
C ASP A 589 11.08 20.24 28.61
N GLU A 590 11.41 19.02 28.20
CA GLU A 590 10.65 18.29 27.18
C GLU A 590 9.28 17.86 27.73
N THR A 591 9.24 17.25 28.92
CA THR A 591 7.97 16.80 29.54
C THR A 591 7.02 17.97 29.78
N LYS A 592 7.54 19.15 30.13
CA LYS A 592 6.74 20.38 30.27
C LYS A 592 6.13 20.83 28.94
N ALA A 593 6.87 20.70 27.84
CA ALA A 593 6.39 21.09 26.52
C ALA A 593 5.11 20.33 26.13
N PHE A 594 4.97 19.05 26.50
CA PHE A 594 3.82 18.22 26.13
C PHE A 594 2.68 18.18 27.17
N GLN A 595 2.64 19.11 28.13
CA GLN A 595 1.56 19.18 29.12
C GLN A 595 0.24 19.68 28.52
N SER A 596 0.32 20.69 27.65
CA SER A 596 -0.82 21.25 26.92
C SER A 596 -0.38 21.77 25.55
N PHE A 597 -1.35 22.09 24.70
CA PHE A 597 -1.09 22.70 23.41
C PHE A 597 -0.33 24.04 23.52
N GLU A 598 -0.67 24.87 24.50
CA GLU A 598 -0.05 26.18 24.72
C GLU A 598 1.43 26.03 25.12
N HIS A 599 1.74 25.07 26.00
CA HIS A 599 3.13 24.78 26.38
C HIS A 599 3.93 24.27 25.19
N LEU A 600 3.33 23.41 24.36
CA LEU A 600 4.00 22.85 23.18
C LEU A 600 4.27 23.96 22.15
N ARG A 601 3.29 24.82 21.89
CA ARG A 601 3.40 25.97 20.98
C ARG A 601 4.46 26.98 21.45
N ALA A 602 4.58 27.20 22.76
CA ALA A 602 5.56 28.11 23.35
C ALA A 602 6.98 27.52 23.48
N SER A 603 7.11 26.19 23.37
CA SER A 603 8.39 25.48 23.50
C SER A 603 9.34 25.77 22.33
N LYS A 604 10.60 25.30 22.43
CA LYS A 604 11.57 25.37 21.33
C LYS A 604 11.08 24.62 20.07
N TYR A 605 10.27 23.58 20.24
CA TYR A 605 9.78 22.73 19.14
C TYR A 605 8.78 23.44 18.22
N GLY A 606 8.06 24.44 18.74
CA GLY A 606 7.09 25.23 17.96
C GLY A 606 7.71 26.46 17.26
N ARG A 607 9.00 26.74 17.47
CA ARG A 607 9.65 27.93 16.90
C ARG A 607 9.92 27.79 15.41
N ILE A 608 9.80 28.89 14.68
CA ILE A 608 9.98 28.91 13.21
C ILE A 608 11.45 28.71 12.81
N ASP A 609 12.38 29.29 13.56
CA ASP A 609 13.81 29.35 13.26
C ASP A 609 14.56 28.05 13.57
N HIS A 610 14.20 27.39 14.67
CA HIS A 610 14.94 26.25 15.21
C HIS A 610 14.06 25.09 15.68
N GLY A 611 12.73 25.20 15.51
CA GLY A 611 11.80 24.12 15.84
C GLY A 611 11.63 23.11 14.71
N PHE A 612 10.64 22.22 14.87
CA PHE A 612 10.35 21.22 13.86
C PHE A 612 9.94 21.87 12.54
N GLN A 613 10.48 21.35 11.44
CA GLN A 613 10.18 21.83 10.09
C GLN A 613 9.23 20.85 9.40
N THR A 614 8.39 21.35 8.48
CA THR A 614 7.63 20.50 7.56
C THR A 614 8.57 19.77 6.60
N LEU A 615 8.33 18.48 6.40
CA LEU A 615 9.18 17.59 5.61
C LEU A 615 8.38 16.95 4.47
N SER A 616 8.91 17.00 3.25
CA SER A 616 8.40 16.23 2.12
C SER A 616 9.08 14.87 2.02
N MET A 617 8.36 13.91 1.48
CA MET A 617 8.88 12.62 1.03
C MET A 617 8.49 12.48 -0.44
N GLU A 618 9.31 13.06 -1.31
CA GLU A 618 9.12 13.04 -2.76
C GLU A 618 9.43 11.64 -3.29
N GLY A 619 8.53 11.07 -4.09
CA GLY A 619 8.71 9.73 -4.63
C GLY A 619 8.98 9.65 -6.13
N THR A 620 8.87 10.76 -6.84
CA THR A 620 9.15 10.83 -8.28
C THR A 620 10.63 11.00 -8.61
N THR A 621 11.42 11.43 -7.62
CA THR A 621 12.88 11.45 -7.69
C THR A 621 13.50 11.33 -6.29
N LEU A 622 14.79 11.04 -6.25
CA LEU A 622 15.58 11.13 -5.03
C LEU A 622 15.73 12.60 -4.65
N ALA A 623 15.20 13.04 -3.50
CA ALA A 623 15.25 14.44 -3.10
C ALA A 623 15.46 14.64 -1.61
N SER A 624 15.98 15.82 -1.27
CA SER A 624 15.98 16.28 0.12
C SER A 624 14.55 16.56 0.59
N SER A 625 14.23 16.16 1.83
CA SER A 625 12.92 16.38 2.46
C SER A 625 12.65 17.84 2.86
N ARG A 626 13.65 18.71 2.71
CA ARG A 626 13.56 20.11 3.08
C ARG A 626 12.61 20.85 2.15
N MET A 627 11.65 21.58 2.73
CA MET A 627 10.72 22.43 1.97
C MET A 627 11.25 23.85 1.71
N TYR A 628 12.11 24.37 2.59
CA TYR A 628 12.69 25.70 2.48
C TYR A 628 13.93 25.82 3.37
N THR A 629 14.94 26.55 2.92
CA THR A 629 16.09 26.92 3.75
C THR A 629 15.92 28.36 4.25
N HIS A 630 15.79 28.54 5.57
CA HIS A 630 15.54 29.86 6.19
C HIS A 630 16.69 30.84 6.02
N ASP A 631 17.92 30.38 6.31
CA ASP A 631 19.11 31.21 6.21
C ASP A 631 19.40 31.59 4.75
N LEU A 632 19.55 32.90 4.49
CA LEU A 632 19.74 33.41 3.14
C LEU A 632 21.05 32.92 2.51
N SER A 633 22.13 32.84 3.28
CA SER A 633 23.44 32.43 2.78
C SER A 633 23.46 30.94 2.40
N GLN A 634 22.86 30.09 3.25
CA GLN A 634 22.66 28.67 2.96
C GLN A 634 21.73 28.48 1.76
N ARG A 635 20.66 29.27 1.65
CA ARG A 635 19.74 29.21 0.50
C ARG A 635 20.45 29.58 -0.82
N GLN A 636 21.31 30.60 -0.81
CA GLN A 636 22.14 30.95 -1.98
C GLN A 636 23.13 29.84 -2.36
N ALA A 637 23.75 29.20 -1.36
CA ALA A 637 24.60 28.04 -1.57
C ALA A 637 23.81 26.87 -2.19
N ARG A 638 22.57 26.65 -1.73
CA ARG A 638 21.69 25.60 -2.27
C ARG A 638 21.18 25.91 -3.68
N THR A 639 20.85 27.16 -4.01
CA THR A 639 20.59 27.56 -5.41
C THR A 639 21.79 27.28 -6.31
N SER A 640 23.00 27.56 -5.82
CA SER A 640 24.22 27.26 -6.57
C SER A 640 24.41 25.74 -6.73
N ALA A 641 24.12 24.95 -5.71
CA ALA A 641 24.15 23.48 -5.79
C ALA A 641 23.12 22.94 -6.78
N PHE A 642 21.88 23.45 -6.78
CA PHE A 642 20.84 23.07 -7.74
C PHE A 642 21.26 23.34 -9.20
N ALA A 643 21.84 24.50 -9.47
CA ALA A 643 22.35 24.82 -10.81
C ALA A 643 23.46 23.84 -11.25
N LYS A 644 24.35 23.44 -10.32
CA LYS A 644 25.39 22.44 -10.57
C LYS A 644 24.82 21.03 -10.73
N ASP A 645 23.82 20.64 -9.94
CA ASP A 645 23.08 19.37 -10.06
C ASP A 645 22.49 19.24 -11.47
N LYS A 646 21.87 20.32 -11.98
CA LYS A 646 21.32 20.38 -13.34
C LYS A 646 22.40 20.20 -14.41
N LEU A 647 23.55 20.87 -14.27
CA LEU A 647 24.68 20.69 -15.20
C LEU A 647 25.20 19.25 -15.23
N VAL A 648 25.35 18.62 -14.06
CA VAL A 648 25.79 17.22 -13.98
C VAL A 648 24.73 16.29 -14.57
N ALA A 649 23.45 16.49 -14.23
CA ALA A 649 22.35 15.70 -14.77
C ALA A 649 22.29 15.78 -16.31
N THR A 650 22.45 16.97 -16.89
CA THR A 650 22.50 17.16 -18.35
C THR A 650 23.69 16.44 -18.99
N ARG A 651 24.87 16.45 -18.36
CA ARG A 651 26.06 15.73 -18.87
C ARG A 651 25.89 14.21 -18.84
N LEU A 652 25.12 13.71 -17.87
CA LEU A 652 24.82 12.29 -17.73
C LEU A 652 23.59 11.87 -18.55
N ALA A 653 22.84 12.79 -19.16
CA ALA A 653 21.60 12.47 -19.85
C ALA A 653 21.83 11.88 -21.26
N PRO A 654 20.94 10.98 -21.73
CA PRO A 654 19.90 10.30 -20.95
C PRO A 654 20.52 9.28 -19.98
N ASN A 655 20.02 9.21 -18.74
CA ASN A 655 20.49 8.22 -17.76
C ASN A 655 19.36 7.39 -17.16
N ILE A 656 19.74 6.20 -16.70
CA ILE A 656 18.89 5.22 -16.02
C ILE A 656 18.88 5.42 -14.50
N THR A 657 19.67 6.35 -13.97
CA THR A 657 19.76 6.63 -12.54
C THR A 657 18.74 7.68 -12.08
N ARG A 658 18.54 7.79 -10.78
CA ARG A 658 17.88 8.94 -10.13
C ARG A 658 18.92 9.74 -9.38
N THR A 659 19.17 10.97 -9.83
CA THR A 659 20.11 11.88 -9.18
C THR A 659 19.42 12.61 -8.03
N HIS A 660 20.06 12.67 -6.87
CA HIS A 660 19.57 13.43 -5.71
C HIS A 660 19.37 14.90 -6.06
N LYS A 661 18.18 15.43 -5.78
CA LYS A 661 17.78 16.81 -6.10
C LYS A 661 17.69 17.71 -4.87
N THR A 662 18.22 18.92 -5.03
CA THR A 662 18.02 20.05 -4.11
C THR A 662 16.75 20.82 -4.51
N LEU A 663 15.59 20.45 -3.96
CA LEU A 663 14.32 21.06 -4.39
C LEU A 663 13.96 22.36 -3.63
N ASP A 664 14.50 22.59 -2.45
CA ASP A 664 14.14 23.73 -1.59
C ASP A 664 14.64 25.10 -2.10
N SER A 665 15.53 25.12 -3.10
CA SER A 665 16.05 26.35 -3.68
C SER A 665 16.47 26.15 -5.14
N GLY A 666 15.58 26.48 -6.08
CA GLY A 666 15.84 26.48 -7.51
C GLY A 666 16.61 27.72 -7.98
N GLU A 667 16.66 27.95 -9.30
CA GLU A 667 17.43 29.02 -9.95
C GLU A 667 17.08 30.45 -9.46
N LYS A 668 15.83 30.65 -9.00
CA LYS A 668 15.33 31.95 -8.50
C LYS A 668 15.37 32.06 -6.97
N GLY A 669 15.89 31.06 -6.26
CA GLY A 669 15.88 30.99 -4.80
C GLY A 669 14.54 30.61 -4.18
N SER A 670 13.50 30.39 -4.99
CA SER A 670 12.23 29.75 -4.59
C SER A 670 12.36 28.23 -4.70
N HIS A 671 11.43 27.49 -4.10
CA HIS A 671 11.36 26.04 -4.30
C HIS A 671 11.31 25.68 -5.80
N ALA A 672 12.06 24.66 -6.20
CA ALA A 672 12.34 24.31 -7.58
C ALA A 672 11.20 23.58 -8.28
N PHE A 673 10.35 22.91 -7.51
CA PHE A 673 9.31 22.01 -8.02
C PHE A 673 7.91 22.35 -7.51
N TYR A 674 7.68 22.22 -6.20
CA TYR A 674 6.41 22.59 -5.56
C TYR A 674 6.14 24.09 -5.61
N LEU A 675 4.90 24.44 -5.96
CA LEU A 675 4.38 25.80 -5.96
C LEU A 675 3.51 26.03 -4.73
N SER A 676 2.57 25.12 -4.43
CA SER A 676 1.63 25.26 -3.32
C SER A 676 0.97 23.95 -2.90
N CYS A 677 0.99 23.62 -1.62
CA CYS A 677 0.21 22.54 -1.02
C CYS A 677 -1.26 22.98 -0.89
N VAL A 678 -2.20 22.19 -1.41
CA VAL A 678 -3.62 22.57 -1.51
C VAL A 678 -4.47 21.80 -0.50
N GLU A 679 -4.26 20.49 -0.39
CA GLU A 679 -4.99 19.60 0.52
C GLU A 679 -4.04 18.55 1.13
N ILE A 680 -4.35 18.09 2.34
CA ILE A 680 -3.72 16.93 2.96
C ILE A 680 -4.79 15.95 3.47
N SER A 681 -4.73 14.73 2.97
CA SER A 681 -5.52 13.59 3.44
C SER A 681 -4.68 12.75 4.41
N LEU A 682 -5.23 12.49 5.59
CA LEU A 682 -4.68 11.62 6.63
C LEU A 682 -5.29 10.22 6.55
N SER A 683 -4.73 9.28 7.29
CA SER A 683 -5.31 7.95 7.49
C SER A 683 -6.74 8.02 8.04
N MET A 684 -7.61 7.10 7.61
CA MET A 684 -8.95 6.89 8.18
C MET A 684 -8.89 6.37 9.62
N GLU A 685 -7.74 5.89 10.08
CA GLU A 685 -7.49 5.51 11.47
C GLU A 685 -6.88 6.66 12.30
N HIS A 686 -6.57 7.80 11.67
CA HIS A 686 -5.93 8.92 12.35
C HIS A 686 -6.78 9.46 13.50
N PRO A 687 -6.19 9.81 14.67
CA PRO A 687 -6.94 10.28 15.84
C PRO A 687 -7.87 11.48 15.61
N LEU A 688 -7.55 12.36 14.65
CA LEU A 688 -8.43 13.49 14.28
C LEU A 688 -9.76 13.06 13.63
N PHE A 689 -9.88 11.80 13.20
CA PHE A 689 -11.10 11.19 12.72
C PHE A 689 -11.69 10.18 13.71
N THR A 690 -10.85 9.42 14.41
CA THR A 690 -11.29 8.32 15.29
C THR A 690 -11.62 8.74 16.72
N ASP A 691 -11.11 9.87 17.21
CA ASP A 691 -11.36 10.33 18.58
C ASP A 691 -12.84 10.58 18.86
N ALA A 692 -13.32 10.02 19.97
CA ALA A 692 -14.73 10.09 20.37
C ALA A 692 -15.18 11.53 20.68
N THR A 693 -14.33 12.33 21.30
CA THR A 693 -14.65 13.72 21.68
C THR A 693 -14.81 14.58 20.42
N LEU A 694 -13.93 14.44 19.43
CA LEU A 694 -14.04 15.14 18.15
C LEU A 694 -15.30 14.74 17.37
N ARG A 695 -15.66 13.45 17.41
CA ARG A 695 -16.89 12.92 16.81
C ARG A 695 -18.16 13.47 17.51
N GLU A 696 -18.17 13.56 18.84
CA GLU A 696 -19.27 14.15 19.60
C GLU A 696 -19.44 15.65 19.30
N LEU A 697 -18.33 16.37 19.14
CA LEU A 697 -18.31 17.77 18.74
C LEU A 697 -18.62 17.98 17.25
N SER A 698 -18.77 16.91 16.47
CA SER A 698 -19.02 16.96 15.01
C SER A 698 -17.94 17.71 14.21
N VAL A 699 -16.69 17.62 14.65
CA VAL A 699 -15.51 18.25 14.01
C VAL A 699 -14.46 17.22 13.59
N ALA A 700 -14.81 15.93 13.58
CA ALA A 700 -13.92 14.86 13.18
C ALA A 700 -13.69 14.87 11.67
N SER A 701 -12.43 14.79 11.25
CA SER A 701 -12.04 14.81 9.83
C SER A 701 -10.66 14.19 9.62
N PRO A 702 -10.47 13.40 8.55
CA PRO A 702 -9.16 12.99 8.09
C PRO A 702 -8.66 13.83 6.91
N HIS A 703 -9.41 14.83 6.42
CA HIS A 703 -9.06 15.54 5.19
C HIS A 703 -9.14 17.04 5.36
N PHE A 704 -8.03 17.74 5.11
CA PHE A 704 -7.85 19.16 5.38
C PHE A 704 -7.42 19.93 4.14
N ARG A 705 -7.84 21.19 4.06
CA ARG A 705 -7.48 22.14 3.02
C ARG A 705 -6.59 23.24 3.61
N PHE A 706 -5.50 23.56 2.91
CA PHE A 706 -4.61 24.65 3.31
C PHE A 706 -5.23 26.00 2.97
N VAL A 707 -5.22 26.92 3.93
CA VAL A 707 -5.79 28.26 3.80
C VAL A 707 -4.83 29.33 4.30
N LYS A 708 -5.11 30.59 3.96
CA LYS A 708 -4.39 31.75 4.52
C LYS A 708 -5.21 32.38 5.65
N PRO A 709 -4.89 32.11 6.93
CA PRO A 709 -5.71 32.53 8.04
C PRO A 709 -5.69 34.05 8.19
N ARG A 710 -6.87 34.66 8.33
CA ARG A 710 -7.04 36.07 8.72
C ARG A 710 -8.20 36.15 9.71
N ALA A 711 -7.94 36.59 10.93
CA ALA A 711 -8.97 36.66 11.98
C ALA A 711 -10.06 37.71 11.69
N ASP A 712 -9.74 38.70 10.86
CA ASP A 712 -10.55 39.88 10.52
C ASP A 712 -11.23 39.81 9.14
N MET A 713 -10.93 38.77 8.34
CA MET A 713 -11.42 38.64 6.97
C MET A 713 -11.95 37.24 6.66
N PRO A 714 -12.89 37.11 5.70
CA PRO A 714 -13.23 35.83 5.12
C PRO A 714 -11.98 35.12 4.58
N MET A 715 -11.84 33.83 4.90
CA MET A 715 -10.84 32.97 4.29
C MET A 715 -11.37 32.49 2.95
N GLU A 716 -10.89 33.09 1.87
CA GLU A 716 -11.34 32.81 0.49
C GLU A 716 -10.25 32.17 -0.37
N LYS A 717 -8.99 32.19 0.09
CA LYS A 717 -7.82 31.71 -0.67
C LYS A 717 -7.26 30.43 -0.06
N SER A 718 -7.09 29.44 -0.92
CA SER A 718 -6.44 28.16 -0.61
C SER A 718 -4.97 28.17 -1.02
N GLY A 719 -4.19 27.29 -0.41
CA GLY A 719 -2.82 27.00 -0.79
C GLY A 719 -1.78 27.55 0.19
N ALA A 720 -0.74 26.75 0.45
CA ALA A 720 0.44 27.14 1.21
C ALA A 720 1.71 26.79 0.40
N SER A 721 2.51 27.79 0.06
CA SER A 721 3.81 27.58 -0.59
C SER A 721 4.79 26.86 0.35
N PRO A 722 5.85 26.21 -0.17
CA PRO A 722 6.88 25.59 0.68
C PRO A 722 7.52 26.55 1.69
N GLU A 723 7.69 27.82 1.30
CA GLU A 723 8.16 28.88 2.19
C GLU A 723 7.15 29.20 3.30
N GLU A 724 5.86 29.32 2.98
CA GLU A 724 4.80 29.53 3.99
C GLU A 724 4.70 28.33 4.94
N MET A 725 4.82 27.11 4.44
CA MET A 725 4.84 25.87 5.23
C MET A 725 6.01 25.85 6.21
N ALA A 726 7.22 26.22 5.78
CA ALA A 726 8.40 26.28 6.63
C ALA A 726 8.37 27.45 7.62
N LYS A 727 7.69 28.56 7.28
CA LYS A 727 7.52 29.72 8.15
C LYS A 727 6.30 29.65 9.07
N HIS A 728 5.58 28.52 9.06
CA HIS A 728 4.33 28.30 9.79
C HIS A 728 3.26 29.37 9.45
N ALA A 729 3.33 29.94 8.25
CA ALA A 729 2.49 31.04 7.78
C ALA A 729 1.28 30.52 6.97
N PHE A 730 0.60 29.51 7.52
CA PHE A 730 -0.56 28.88 6.90
C PHE A 730 -1.59 28.45 7.96
N GLY A 731 -2.80 28.18 7.51
CA GLY A 731 -3.88 27.60 8.30
C GLY A 731 -4.37 26.33 7.62
N VAL A 732 -5.10 25.51 8.36
CA VAL A 732 -5.79 24.35 7.77
C VAL A 732 -7.22 24.28 8.27
N VAL A 733 -8.14 23.96 7.37
CA VAL A 733 -9.56 23.75 7.70
C VAL A 733 -9.98 22.36 7.23
N PRO A 734 -10.90 21.68 7.94
CA PRO A 734 -11.46 20.43 7.44
C PRO A 734 -12.12 20.64 6.07
N LEU A 735 -11.81 19.77 5.11
CA LEU A 735 -12.48 19.77 3.81
C LEU A 735 -13.95 19.31 3.96
N TRP A 736 -14.17 18.41 4.93
CA TRP A 736 -15.47 17.94 5.38
C TRP A 736 -15.36 17.48 6.84
N GLU A 737 -16.49 17.46 7.56
CA GLU A 737 -16.56 17.06 8.97
C GLU A 737 -17.72 16.09 9.18
N VAL A 738 -17.60 15.22 10.19
CA VAL A 738 -18.64 14.26 10.56
C VAL A 738 -18.83 14.19 12.08
N GLY A 739 -20.06 13.90 12.48
CA GLY A 739 -20.40 13.50 13.85
C GLY A 739 -20.30 11.99 14.09
N THR A 740 -20.52 11.55 15.32
CA THR A 740 -20.38 10.15 15.77
C THR A 740 -21.05 9.12 14.87
N GLN A 741 -22.34 9.30 14.52
CA GLN A 741 -23.08 8.31 13.74
C GLN A 741 -22.49 8.14 12.33
N ALA A 742 -22.26 9.26 11.62
CA ALA A 742 -21.69 9.23 10.28
C ALA A 742 -20.26 8.68 10.27
N ALA A 743 -19.44 9.07 11.25
CA ALA A 743 -18.09 8.54 11.41
C ALA A 743 -18.09 7.02 11.64
N GLN A 744 -19.01 6.50 12.46
CA GLN A 744 -19.14 5.06 12.69
C GLN A 744 -19.53 4.32 11.40
N THR A 745 -20.52 4.81 10.66
CA THR A 745 -20.93 4.21 9.38
C THR A 745 -19.77 4.19 8.38
N ILE A 746 -19.00 5.28 8.29
CA ILE A 746 -17.82 5.36 7.43
C ILE A 746 -16.73 4.39 7.89
N THR A 747 -16.50 4.28 9.21
CA THR A 747 -15.50 3.35 9.79
C THR A 747 -15.85 1.91 9.43
N THR A 748 -17.09 1.47 9.68
CA THR A 748 -17.55 0.12 9.31
C THR A 748 -17.40 -0.16 7.82
N ALA A 749 -17.76 0.81 6.96
CA ALA A 749 -17.64 0.65 5.52
C ALA A 749 -16.18 0.63 5.02
N PHE A 750 -15.31 1.39 5.69
CA PHE A 750 -13.87 1.41 5.41
C PHE A 750 -13.21 0.10 5.81
N GLU A 751 -13.50 -0.44 7.00
CA GLU A 751 -13.00 -1.74 7.47
C GLU A 751 -13.43 -2.87 6.51
N GLU A 752 -14.71 -2.90 6.11
CA GLU A 752 -15.20 -3.86 5.12
C GLU A 752 -14.48 -3.70 3.77
N ALA A 753 -14.24 -2.47 3.32
CA ALA A 753 -13.52 -2.23 2.06
C ALA A 753 -12.05 -2.66 2.15
N ALA A 754 -11.37 -2.40 3.28
CA ALA A 754 -9.98 -2.77 3.52
C ALA A 754 -9.79 -4.29 3.46
N GLU A 755 -10.70 -5.06 4.05
CA GLU A 755 -10.70 -6.53 3.98
C GLU A 755 -10.93 -7.08 2.55
N ASN A 756 -11.45 -6.24 1.65
CA ASN A 756 -11.69 -6.53 0.23
C ASN A 756 -10.65 -5.87 -0.69
N THR A 757 -9.55 -5.38 -0.14
CA THR A 757 -8.39 -4.95 -0.93
C THR A 757 -7.45 -6.11 -1.18
N MET A 758 -6.62 -5.95 -2.20
CA MET A 758 -5.63 -6.93 -2.54
C MET A 758 -4.41 -6.85 -1.59
N PRO A 759 -4.05 -7.94 -0.88
CA PRO A 759 -2.90 -7.94 0.02
C PRO A 759 -1.56 -8.01 -0.73
N MET A 760 -0.48 -7.74 0.01
CA MET A 760 0.91 -7.85 -0.45
C MET A 760 1.27 -9.26 -0.95
N ARG A 761 2.30 -9.35 -1.80
CA ARG A 761 3.01 -10.62 -2.04
C ARG A 761 3.95 -10.82 -0.86
N ARG A 762 3.73 -11.87 -0.07
CA ARG A 762 4.58 -12.17 1.10
C ARG A 762 5.97 -12.64 0.71
N GLU A 763 6.07 -13.25 -0.46
CA GLU A 763 7.30 -13.85 -0.95
C GLU A 763 8.17 -12.83 -1.71
N PRO A 764 9.51 -12.97 -1.60
CA PRO A 764 10.44 -12.20 -2.43
C PRO A 764 10.19 -12.43 -3.91
N LEU A 765 10.60 -11.47 -4.75
CA LEU A 765 10.56 -11.67 -6.20
C LEU A 765 11.47 -12.83 -6.61
N LEU A 766 10.91 -13.86 -7.24
CA LEU A 766 11.69 -14.92 -7.87
C LEU A 766 12.28 -14.39 -9.19
N LEU A 767 13.60 -14.30 -9.27
CA LEU A 767 14.27 -13.87 -10.49
C LEU A 767 14.21 -14.98 -11.56
N SER A 768 13.71 -14.63 -12.75
CA SER A 768 13.87 -15.46 -13.94
C SER A 768 15.36 -15.60 -14.30
N GLU A 769 15.69 -16.59 -15.13
CA GLU A 769 17.06 -16.77 -15.62
C GLU A 769 17.58 -15.49 -16.32
N ASP A 770 16.74 -14.86 -17.14
CA ASP A 770 17.06 -13.59 -17.82
C ASP A 770 17.30 -12.45 -16.83
N HIS A 771 16.44 -12.29 -15.82
CA HIS A 771 16.61 -11.25 -14.79
C HIS A 771 17.88 -11.47 -13.96
N ALA A 772 18.20 -12.73 -13.63
CA ALA A 772 19.42 -13.06 -12.90
C ALA A 772 20.67 -12.77 -13.74
N ALA A 773 20.67 -13.12 -15.03
CA ALA A 773 21.78 -12.84 -15.95
C ALA A 773 21.99 -11.33 -16.16
N ASN A 774 20.89 -10.57 -16.32
CA ASN A 774 20.95 -9.11 -16.42
C ASN A 774 21.48 -8.47 -15.14
N LEU A 775 21.05 -8.94 -13.97
CA LEU A 775 21.56 -8.46 -12.69
C LEU A 775 23.07 -8.68 -12.58
N GLU A 776 23.56 -9.87 -12.92
CA GLU A 776 24.99 -10.20 -12.91
C GLU A 776 25.79 -9.24 -13.81
N LYS A 777 25.34 -9.06 -15.06
CA LYS A 777 25.95 -8.12 -16.03
C LYS A 777 25.93 -6.67 -15.52
N SER A 778 24.83 -6.23 -14.92
CA SER A 778 24.71 -4.90 -14.30
C SER A 778 25.72 -4.71 -13.17
N LEU A 779 25.85 -5.70 -12.28
CA LEU A 779 26.78 -5.64 -11.15
C LEU A 779 28.23 -5.69 -11.60
N GLU A 780 28.58 -6.49 -12.61
CA GLU A 780 29.92 -6.48 -13.21
C GLU A 780 30.28 -5.11 -13.78
N THR A 781 29.36 -4.51 -14.54
CA THR A 781 29.51 -3.16 -15.11
C THR A 781 29.76 -2.12 -14.01
N LEU A 782 28.99 -2.19 -12.92
CA LEU A 782 29.10 -1.26 -11.80
C LEU A 782 30.38 -1.48 -10.97
N ARG A 783 30.88 -2.73 -10.85
CA ARG A 783 32.20 -3.01 -10.25
C ARG A 783 33.32 -2.42 -11.09
N ASP A 784 33.24 -2.54 -12.41
CA ASP A 784 34.22 -1.93 -13.33
C ASP A 784 34.16 -0.40 -13.25
N LEU A 785 32.97 0.19 -13.19
CA LEU A 785 32.81 1.62 -12.92
C LEU A 785 33.44 2.03 -11.60
N HIS A 786 33.16 1.31 -10.50
CA HIS A 786 33.75 1.57 -9.19
C HIS A 786 35.27 1.54 -9.23
N GLY A 787 35.85 0.53 -9.88
CA GLY A 787 37.30 0.39 -10.05
C GLY A 787 37.94 1.46 -10.94
N HIS A 788 37.15 2.19 -11.73
CA HIS A 788 37.62 3.35 -12.50
C HIS A 788 37.60 4.63 -11.64
N ILE A 789 36.43 4.98 -11.09
CA ILE A 789 36.24 6.26 -10.37
C ILE A 789 36.90 6.31 -8.98
N SER A 790 37.31 5.17 -8.42
CA SER A 790 38.02 5.10 -7.13
C SER A 790 39.54 5.29 -7.24
N LYS A 791 40.10 5.28 -8.46
CA LYS A 791 41.56 5.36 -8.69
C LYS A 791 42.09 6.77 -8.93
N GLU A 792 41.21 7.74 -9.18
CA GLU A 792 41.63 9.10 -9.52
C GLU A 792 41.90 9.92 -8.26
N ASP A 793 43.16 10.36 -8.09
CA ASP A 793 43.60 11.20 -6.98
C ASP A 793 43.00 12.61 -7.08
N HIS A 794 42.60 13.15 -5.93
CA HIS A 794 41.97 14.46 -5.76
C HIS A 794 42.92 15.67 -5.94
N ASP A 795 44.11 15.48 -6.51
CA ASP A 795 45.12 16.54 -6.69
C ASP A 795 44.84 17.46 -7.90
N ASP A 796 43.70 17.29 -8.59
CA ASP A 796 43.26 18.21 -9.64
C ASP A 796 42.67 19.50 -9.02
N PRO A 797 43.23 20.70 -9.30
CA PRO A 797 42.68 21.98 -8.83
C PRO A 797 41.27 22.32 -9.37
N THR A 798 40.66 21.48 -10.22
CA THR A 798 39.30 21.72 -10.71
C THR A 798 38.25 21.62 -9.60
N THR A 799 37.26 22.51 -9.63
CA THR A 799 36.13 22.46 -8.70
C THR A 799 35.24 21.26 -9.04
N HIS A 800 35.09 20.34 -8.08
CA HIS A 800 34.21 19.19 -8.21
C HIS A 800 32.84 19.48 -7.60
N HIS A 801 31.81 18.84 -8.14
CA HIS A 801 30.47 18.82 -7.57
C HIS A 801 30.04 17.38 -7.30
N CYS A 802 29.73 17.09 -6.04
CA CYS A 802 29.32 15.77 -5.60
C CYS A 802 27.82 15.57 -5.85
N THR A 803 27.47 14.48 -6.50
CA THR A 803 26.08 14.07 -6.76
C THR A 803 25.89 12.62 -6.32
N LYS A 804 24.72 12.31 -5.78
CA LYS A 804 24.32 10.96 -5.40
C LYS A 804 23.31 10.43 -6.41
N HIS A 805 23.48 9.19 -6.84
CA HIS A 805 22.63 8.53 -7.82
C HIS A 805 22.17 7.17 -7.30
N ILE A 806 20.90 6.85 -7.51
CA ILE A 806 20.33 5.56 -7.15
C ILE A 806 19.80 4.86 -8.39
N LEU A 807 20.00 3.54 -8.44
CA LEU A 807 19.37 2.66 -9.40
C LEU A 807 18.20 1.96 -8.73
N SER A 808 17.03 2.01 -9.34
CA SER A 808 15.92 1.16 -8.92
C SER A 808 16.30 -0.31 -9.13
N PHE A 809 15.78 -1.21 -8.30
CA PHE A 809 16.07 -2.63 -8.50
C PHE A 809 15.58 -3.13 -9.86
N ALA A 810 14.46 -2.60 -10.35
CA ALA A 810 13.95 -2.89 -11.69
C ALA A 810 14.97 -2.57 -12.79
N SER A 811 15.68 -1.43 -12.67
CA SER A 811 16.72 -1.04 -13.63
C SER A 811 17.85 -2.05 -13.67
N LEU A 812 18.25 -2.60 -12.51
CA LEU A 812 19.33 -3.58 -12.40
C LEU A 812 19.01 -4.90 -13.12
N VAL A 813 17.76 -5.36 -13.03
CA VAL A 813 17.35 -6.68 -13.56
C VAL A 813 16.80 -6.61 -14.99
N SER A 814 16.36 -5.44 -15.46
CA SER A 814 15.68 -5.29 -16.74
C SER A 814 16.41 -4.44 -17.79
N ASN A 815 17.47 -3.68 -17.41
CA ASN A 815 18.10 -2.70 -18.30
C ASN A 815 19.64 -2.68 -18.20
N ALA A 816 20.29 -3.85 -18.30
CA ALA A 816 21.76 -3.95 -18.18
C ALA A 816 22.53 -3.08 -19.19
N GLU A 817 22.03 -2.94 -20.43
CA GLU A 817 22.62 -2.10 -21.47
C GLU A 817 22.56 -0.60 -21.10
N ALA A 818 21.48 -0.15 -20.47
CA ALA A 818 21.36 1.24 -20.05
C ALA A 818 22.32 1.57 -18.90
N ILE A 819 22.56 0.60 -18.00
CA ILE A 819 23.56 0.70 -16.94
C ILE A 819 24.97 0.74 -17.52
N GLN A 820 25.24 -0.09 -18.54
CA GLN A 820 26.49 -0.02 -19.30
C GLN A 820 26.70 1.35 -19.95
N SER A 821 25.70 1.86 -20.66
CA SER A 821 25.77 3.19 -21.28
C SER A 821 26.03 4.29 -20.24
N PHE A 822 25.35 4.25 -19.09
CA PHE A 822 25.59 5.18 -18.00
C PHE A 822 27.04 5.10 -17.49
N ALA A 823 27.56 3.90 -17.24
CA ALA A 823 28.92 3.70 -16.78
C ALA A 823 29.96 4.19 -17.80
N GLU A 824 29.74 3.97 -19.09
CA GLU A 824 30.58 4.48 -20.19
C GLU A 824 30.55 6.02 -20.24
N THR A 825 29.38 6.64 -20.08
CA THR A 825 29.26 8.10 -20.01
C THR A 825 30.04 8.68 -18.83
N VAL A 826 29.96 8.06 -17.64
CA VAL A 826 30.73 8.51 -16.47
C VAL A 826 32.23 8.39 -16.70
N LYS A 827 32.71 7.25 -17.23
CA LYS A 827 34.14 7.03 -17.56
C LYS A 827 34.67 7.98 -18.63
N ALA A 828 33.79 8.53 -19.47
CA ALA A 828 34.17 9.50 -20.49
C ALA A 828 34.34 10.92 -19.91
N ILE A 829 33.90 11.19 -18.68
CA ILE A 829 34.12 12.47 -18.00
C ILE A 829 35.54 12.47 -17.43
N PRO A 830 36.45 13.33 -17.93
CA PRO A 830 37.82 13.36 -17.44
C PRO A 830 37.86 13.78 -15.98
N ASN A 831 38.67 13.10 -15.15
CA ASN A 831 38.85 13.37 -13.73
C ASN A 831 37.58 13.15 -12.88
N ALA A 832 36.63 12.33 -13.35
CA ALA A 832 35.46 11.95 -12.56
C ALA A 832 35.83 10.90 -11.51
N SER A 833 35.72 11.28 -10.24
CA SER A 833 35.99 10.40 -9.09
C SER A 833 34.73 10.05 -8.31
N GLY A 834 34.80 9.07 -7.43
CA GLY A 834 33.66 8.71 -6.57
C GLY A 834 33.69 7.28 -6.08
N CYS A 835 32.51 6.76 -5.71
CA CYS A 835 32.34 5.39 -5.25
C CYS A 835 30.99 4.79 -5.65
N VAL A 836 30.94 3.46 -5.72
CA VAL A 836 29.70 2.69 -5.88
C VAL A 836 29.56 1.82 -4.65
N SER A 837 28.49 2.03 -3.90
CA SER A 837 28.18 1.29 -2.67
C SER A 837 27.07 0.26 -2.92
N GLY A 838 27.07 -0.82 -2.12
CA GLY A 838 26.07 -1.90 -2.20
C GLY A 838 26.46 -3.08 -3.11
N LEU A 839 27.63 -3.06 -3.75
CA LEU A 839 28.15 -4.13 -4.62
C LEU A 839 28.56 -5.38 -3.82
N GLY A 840 27.59 -6.18 -3.38
CA GLY A 840 27.86 -7.40 -2.60
C GLY A 840 27.20 -7.42 -1.22
N GLU A 841 26.26 -6.51 -0.97
CA GLU A 841 25.46 -6.51 0.25
C GLU A 841 23.98 -6.66 -0.12
N PRO A 842 23.50 -7.91 -0.33
CA PRO A 842 22.10 -8.14 -0.64
C PRO A 842 21.18 -7.57 0.45
N VAL A 843 20.01 -7.09 0.03
CA VAL A 843 18.90 -6.66 0.85
C VAL A 843 17.95 -7.85 0.98
N PRO A 844 17.87 -8.49 2.16
CA PRO A 844 17.09 -9.71 2.34
C PRO A 844 15.62 -9.52 2.02
N GLY A 845 15.01 -10.54 1.40
CA GLY A 845 13.57 -10.62 1.19
C GLY A 845 13.03 -9.74 0.06
N VAL A 846 13.90 -9.06 -0.70
CA VAL A 846 13.50 -8.26 -1.87
C VAL A 846 13.33 -9.15 -3.11
N ALA A 847 14.37 -9.93 -3.43
CA ALA A 847 14.40 -10.82 -4.58
C ALA A 847 15.35 -11.99 -4.29
N VAL A 848 15.02 -13.16 -4.80
CA VAL A 848 15.84 -14.37 -4.65
C VAL A 848 16.06 -15.09 -5.98
N LYS A 849 17.20 -15.79 -6.08
CA LYS A 849 17.54 -16.61 -7.24
C LYS A 849 16.75 -17.91 -7.23
N THR A 850 16.08 -18.23 -8.33
CA THR A 850 15.24 -19.44 -8.45
C THR A 850 16.00 -20.74 -8.15
N ALA A 851 17.28 -20.84 -8.50
CA ALA A 851 18.06 -22.08 -8.39
C ALA A 851 18.38 -22.51 -6.94
N ASN A 852 18.55 -21.55 -6.00
CA ASN A 852 19.05 -21.83 -4.65
C ASN A 852 18.37 -21.00 -3.55
N GLY A 853 17.45 -20.10 -3.90
CA GLY A 853 16.77 -19.21 -2.95
C GLY A 853 17.68 -18.15 -2.30
N ALA A 854 18.88 -17.91 -2.83
CA ALA A 854 19.78 -16.89 -2.30
C ALA A 854 19.24 -15.48 -2.58
N ASP A 855 19.37 -14.58 -1.60
CA ASP A 855 19.00 -13.17 -1.74
C ASP A 855 19.89 -12.47 -2.77
N GLU A 856 19.24 -11.82 -3.73
CA GLU A 856 19.86 -11.08 -4.85
C GLU A 856 19.33 -9.63 -4.93
N GLY A 857 18.47 -9.22 -4.00
CA GLY A 857 18.02 -7.83 -3.91
C GLY A 857 19.20 -6.90 -3.68
N MET A 858 19.48 -5.96 -4.58
CA MET A 858 20.63 -5.05 -4.44
C MET A 858 20.15 -3.60 -4.42
N MET A 859 20.63 -2.80 -3.47
CA MET A 859 20.45 -1.35 -3.46
C MET A 859 21.78 -0.68 -3.78
N ILE A 860 21.87 -0.10 -4.98
CA ILE A 860 23.11 0.53 -5.46
C ILE A 860 23.01 2.03 -5.34
N VAL A 861 24.01 2.61 -4.67
CA VAL A 861 24.20 4.06 -4.54
C VAL A 861 25.53 4.43 -5.18
N ILE A 862 25.51 5.38 -6.10
CA ILE A 862 26.69 5.89 -6.79
C ILE A 862 26.90 7.33 -6.33
N THR A 863 28.01 7.58 -5.64
CA THR A 863 28.44 8.93 -5.28
C THR A 863 29.48 9.36 -6.30
N LEU A 864 29.20 10.43 -7.04
CA LEU A 864 30.01 10.91 -8.15
C LEU A 864 30.45 12.35 -7.92
N ASN A 865 31.76 12.55 -7.86
CA ASN A 865 32.41 13.86 -7.89
C ASN A 865 32.69 14.23 -9.33
N THR A 866 31.87 15.11 -9.90
CA THR A 866 31.99 15.53 -11.30
C THR A 866 32.77 16.84 -11.39
N PRO A 867 33.85 16.92 -12.17
CA PRO A 867 34.57 18.17 -12.36
C PRO A 867 33.74 19.16 -13.16
N LEU A 868 33.55 20.35 -12.59
CA LEU A 868 32.90 21.47 -13.24
C LEU A 868 33.98 22.29 -13.96
N LYS A 869 34.36 21.92 -15.19
CA LYS A 869 35.09 22.86 -16.04
C LYS A 869 34.27 24.15 -16.14
N GLU A 870 34.85 25.29 -15.76
CA GLU A 870 34.28 26.59 -16.09
C GLU A 870 34.05 26.59 -17.60
N VAL A 871 32.79 26.75 -18.02
CA VAL A 871 32.49 27.09 -19.40
C VAL A 871 32.98 28.53 -19.57
N THR A 872 34.28 28.71 -19.74
CA THR A 872 34.86 29.99 -20.09
C THR A 872 34.39 30.35 -21.48
N GLY A 873 33.39 31.22 -21.55
CA GLY A 873 33.07 32.06 -22.70
C GLY A 873 32.91 31.34 -24.03
N ASN A 874 31.71 30.84 -24.31
CA ASN A 874 31.10 31.10 -25.60
C ASN A 874 29.64 31.45 -25.35
N ALA A 875 29.28 32.67 -25.74
CA ALA A 875 27.91 33.16 -25.69
C ALA A 875 27.01 32.15 -26.39
N VAL A 876 26.17 31.47 -25.62
CA VAL A 876 24.95 30.86 -26.13
C VAL A 876 24.07 32.03 -26.56
N THR A 877 24.12 32.38 -27.84
CA THR A 877 23.10 33.20 -28.45
C THR A 877 21.78 32.45 -28.31
N THR A 878 20.93 32.95 -27.43
CA THR A 878 19.51 32.64 -27.40
C THR A 878 18.88 33.17 -28.70
N GLU A 879 18.71 32.32 -29.69
CA GLU A 879 17.63 32.47 -30.67
C GLU A 879 16.74 31.23 -30.58
N GLU A 880 15.44 31.51 -30.57
CA GLU A 880 14.28 30.72 -30.12
C GLU A 880 14.15 29.30 -30.67
#